data_AF-A0A951KXB7-F1
#
_entry.id   AF-A0A951KXB7-F1
#
_cell.length_a   1.000
_cell.length_b   1.000
_cell.length_c   1.000
_cell.angle_alpha   90.00
_cell.angle_beta   90.00
_cell.angle_gamma   90.00
#
_symmetry.space_group_name_H-M   'P 1'
#
loop_
_entity.id
_entity.type
_entity.pdbx_description
1 polymer ?
#
loop_
_entity_poly.entity_id
_entity_poly.type
_entity_poly.pdbx_seq_one_letter_code
_entity_poly.pdbx_strand_id
1 'polypeptide(L)'
;MGRLNFHDIQGNILRGYNFAAGSHYFVTLPDSAGGRALLRDLLPEITTAREWTTKPIIALNVALTYAGLERLDVDEATLRLLPDAFREPIRERARIQLGDNPDEWDDEFGNPGTHLLVLLASSEDPQHDDRFERRFPKLARAAAWLEGRLRCHAARRLHRQDVEALLTPAGQPNLREHFGFADGFGQPAVGGVPNNWPGQGVPEPSETGAWRDIKPGEFILGYPNEDGEALPERATWLLYDGSFMVYRKLEQNVAGFRRILAEQAERYAQAELTAGRLETALDPDEAIEWLAAKLVGRWRDGTPLELDHGPRRGHDLHPAGRGHVENNFRYGDDRKGRRCPLGAHIRRANPRDLLGDDHQESARHRIIRRGMPYGPPYDAPADDPGEAAPSVAAAQERGLIFIGFNADFERQFEVVQGQWLNDGNAFGLGEHQDYLVGSRSEATYAVSGAPPFFVTRDRGLVRTRGCDYLFMPGRAALARLSAYPSPVMELEQIPATEPEAIQRVVGLVTKQMRRSYASTRPMLRGQHPKMHACVKACFIVEDVPEDLRVGLFEFPPREYEAWIRFSASHSGLQSDAKADAQGIAIKVLDVEEEKILPEERWCKTQDFILVNHDVFFLPNALAVADFARAVTATGSVRGLAVESKIRMLEFFLERDRRGFGILWRMISTRPDNPLDVTYWSETPYALRDRAVKYLVRPTRPAGPKGARASDYDSLEDAMEAALRPRDADYSFDFLVQVQSDRHTMPVEDPRVLWSERESQFRKVATIRIRHQHFTRQQRRNFGENLIFTPWHSRWEHRPLGGINRVRRWVYEASSDLRHDLNGAPYLELGGLIAPRPPRMPR
;
A
#
# COMPACT_ATOMS: atom_id res chain seq x y z
N MET A 1 14.47 -8.91 4.25
CA MET A 1 13.00 -8.92 4.10
C MET A 1 12.47 -7.61 4.65
N GLY A 2 11.68 -6.86 3.88
CA GLY A 2 11.02 -5.65 4.38
C GLY A 2 10.03 -6.01 5.49
N ARG A 3 10.00 -5.24 6.57
CA ARG A 3 9.05 -5.43 7.68
C ARG A 3 7.66 -4.99 7.23
N LEU A 4 6.63 -5.80 7.51
CA LEU A 4 5.22 -5.45 7.23
C LEU A 4 4.85 -4.11 7.87
N ASN A 5 4.19 -3.24 7.10
CA ASN A 5 3.72 -1.94 7.54
C ASN A 5 2.30 -2.03 8.13
N PHE A 6 2.22 -2.52 9.37
CA PHE A 6 0.94 -2.66 10.08
C PHE A 6 0.15 -1.35 10.26
N HIS A 7 0.80 -0.19 10.10
CA HIS A 7 0.14 1.11 10.16
C HIS A 7 -0.67 1.44 8.91
N ASP A 8 -0.29 0.87 7.76
CA ASP A 8 -0.92 1.16 6.49
C ASP A 8 -1.90 0.06 6.06
N ILE A 9 -1.54 -1.20 6.34
CA ILE A 9 -2.37 -2.36 6.02
C ILE A 9 -3.69 -2.29 6.79
N GLN A 10 -4.80 -2.43 6.08
CA GLN A 10 -6.13 -2.51 6.67
C GLN A 10 -6.29 -3.75 7.55
N GLY A 11 -6.90 -3.59 8.73
CA GLY A 11 -6.78 -4.56 9.81
C GLY A 11 -7.43 -5.90 9.54
N ASN A 12 -8.58 -5.94 8.86
CA ASN A 12 -9.29 -7.20 8.62
C ASN A 12 -8.48 -8.17 7.72
N ILE A 13 -7.49 -7.68 6.97
CA ILE A 13 -6.58 -8.51 6.17
C ILE A 13 -5.74 -9.40 7.09
N LEU A 14 -4.92 -8.81 7.97
CA LEU A 14 -3.97 -9.58 8.80
C LEU A 14 -4.49 -9.91 10.20
N ARG A 15 -5.57 -9.28 10.66
CA ARG A 15 -6.18 -9.53 11.97
C ARG A 15 -7.60 -10.05 11.80
N GLY A 16 -7.85 -11.27 12.26
CA GLY A 16 -9.22 -11.73 12.51
C GLY A 16 -9.78 -10.94 13.69
N TYR A 17 -10.77 -10.08 13.44
CA TYR A 17 -11.33 -9.24 14.49
C TYR A 17 -12.05 -10.04 15.58
N ASN A 18 -12.65 -11.19 15.23
CA ASN A 18 -13.49 -11.99 16.12
C ASN A 18 -14.56 -11.12 16.79
N PHE A 19 -15.28 -10.39 15.95
CA PHE A 19 -16.35 -9.45 16.33
C PHE A 19 -17.70 -10.17 16.23
N ALA A 20 -18.69 -9.69 16.98
CA ALA A 20 -19.98 -10.36 17.12
C ALA A 20 -20.92 -10.08 15.94
N ALA A 21 -20.77 -8.92 15.30
CA ALA A 21 -21.63 -8.51 14.19
C ALA A 21 -20.93 -7.57 13.22
N GLY A 22 -21.54 -7.34 12.07
CA GLY A 22 -21.09 -6.36 11.08
C GLY A 22 -22.19 -5.95 10.10
N SER A 23 -21.91 -4.88 9.37
CA SER A 23 -22.76 -4.35 8.30
C SER A 23 -21.89 -3.96 7.12
N HIS A 24 -22.15 -4.58 5.96
CA HIS A 24 -21.39 -4.36 4.73
C HIS A 24 -22.21 -3.49 3.77
N TYR A 25 -21.65 -2.35 3.38
CA TYR A 25 -22.32 -1.36 2.54
C TYR A 25 -21.74 -1.34 1.13
N PHE A 26 -22.56 -1.71 0.16
CA PHE A 26 -22.26 -1.58 -1.26
C PHE A 26 -22.69 -0.19 -1.72
N VAL A 27 -21.75 0.60 -2.22
CA VAL A 27 -21.93 2.04 -2.43
C VAL A 27 -21.61 2.41 -3.87
N THR A 28 -22.52 3.19 -4.47
CA THR A 28 -22.30 3.93 -5.71
C THR A 28 -21.82 5.34 -5.39
N LEU A 29 -20.71 5.73 -6.01
CA LEU A 29 -20.19 7.09 -5.98
C LEU A 29 -20.80 7.95 -7.10
N PRO A 30 -21.18 9.21 -6.82
CA PRO A 30 -21.88 10.06 -7.79
C PRO A 30 -20.96 10.58 -8.88
N ASP A 31 -19.68 10.80 -8.56
CA ASP A 31 -18.57 11.21 -9.43
C ASP A 31 -17.25 11.07 -8.65
N SER A 32 -16.13 11.41 -9.28
CA SER A 32 -14.80 11.37 -8.67
C SER A 32 -14.68 12.34 -7.49
N ALA A 33 -15.22 13.57 -7.61
CA ALA A 33 -15.11 14.56 -6.54
C ALA A 33 -15.82 14.11 -5.25
N GLY A 34 -17.09 13.67 -5.36
CA GLY A 34 -17.85 13.11 -4.24
C GLY A 34 -17.25 11.82 -3.70
N GLY A 35 -16.73 10.95 -4.58
CA GLY A 35 -16.03 9.74 -4.19
C GLY A 35 -14.79 10.00 -3.34
N ARG A 36 -13.95 10.94 -3.78
CA ARG A 36 -12.72 11.33 -3.08
C ARG A 36 -13.01 12.04 -1.76
N ALA A 37 -14.05 12.88 -1.72
CA ALA A 37 -14.52 13.53 -0.50
C ALA A 37 -15.04 12.50 0.52
N LEU A 38 -15.80 11.50 0.07
CA LEU A 38 -16.22 10.39 0.93
C LEU A 38 -15.01 9.61 1.47
N LEU A 39 -14.05 9.24 0.61
CA LEU A 39 -12.84 8.54 1.06
C LEU A 39 -12.06 9.34 2.11
N ARG A 40 -12.05 10.68 1.99
CA ARG A 40 -11.39 11.57 2.95
C ARG A 40 -12.04 11.53 4.33
N ASP A 41 -13.36 11.42 4.39
CA ASP A 41 -14.11 11.27 5.64
C ASP A 41 -13.96 9.87 6.24
N LEU A 42 -13.78 8.84 5.41
CA LEU A 42 -13.58 7.47 5.86
C LEU A 42 -12.16 7.19 6.35
N LEU A 43 -11.15 7.83 5.74
CA LEU A 43 -9.72 7.56 5.97
C LEU A 43 -9.28 7.61 7.44
N PRO A 44 -9.73 8.56 8.29
CA PRO A 44 -9.38 8.59 9.71
C PRO A 44 -9.96 7.42 10.50
N GLU A 45 -11.09 6.87 10.06
CA GLU A 45 -11.83 5.80 10.75
C GLU A 45 -11.31 4.40 10.39
N ILE A 46 -10.45 4.29 9.38
CA ILE A 46 -9.92 3.00 8.92
C ILE A 46 -9.12 2.32 10.02
N THR A 47 -9.59 1.13 10.39
CA THR A 47 -8.95 0.29 11.38
C THR A 47 -7.81 -0.50 10.73
N THR A 48 -6.60 -0.35 11.27
CA THR A 48 -5.38 -0.93 10.68
C THR A 48 -4.99 -2.25 11.34
N ALA A 49 -3.99 -2.91 10.75
CA ALA A 49 -3.40 -4.14 11.25
C ALA A 49 -2.47 -3.95 12.46
N ARG A 50 -2.37 -2.73 13.01
CA ARG A 50 -1.63 -2.47 14.25
C ARG A 50 -2.15 -3.34 15.38
N GLU A 51 -1.24 -3.73 16.27
CA GLU A 51 -1.60 -4.35 17.53
C GLU A 51 -2.45 -3.38 18.36
N TRP A 52 -3.48 -3.92 19.02
CA TRP A 52 -4.40 -3.14 19.85
C TRP A 52 -4.00 -3.29 21.30
N THR A 53 -3.79 -2.17 22.00
CA THR A 53 -3.77 -2.15 23.47
C THR A 53 -5.17 -2.31 24.04
N THR A 54 -6.19 -1.84 23.30
CA THR A 54 -7.61 -2.00 23.63
C THR A 54 -8.37 -2.32 22.35
N LYS A 55 -9.12 -3.43 22.35
CA LYS A 55 -9.94 -3.85 21.20
C LYS A 55 -10.98 -2.76 20.87
N PRO A 56 -11.03 -2.25 19.63
CA PRO A 56 -11.99 -1.20 19.28
C PRO A 56 -13.40 -1.77 19.23
N ILE A 57 -14.39 -0.96 19.62
CA ILE A 57 -15.79 -1.38 19.61
C ILE A 57 -16.34 -1.45 18.19
N ILE A 58 -15.91 -0.52 17.33
CA ILE A 58 -16.23 -0.50 15.91
C ILE A 58 -14.92 -0.55 15.14
N ALA A 59 -14.87 -1.40 14.12
CA ALA A 59 -13.82 -1.39 13.12
C ALA A 59 -14.43 -1.04 11.76
N LEU A 60 -13.68 -0.28 10.96
CA LEU A 60 -14.05 0.12 9.61
C LEU A 60 -12.95 -0.25 8.62
N ASN A 61 -13.32 -0.91 7.54
CA ASN A 61 -12.45 -1.17 6.38
C ASN A 61 -13.14 -0.80 5.08
N VAL A 62 -12.36 -0.54 4.04
CA VAL A 62 -12.81 -0.06 2.75
C VAL A 62 -12.15 -0.87 1.63
N ALA A 63 -12.96 -1.40 0.72
CA ALA A 63 -12.50 -2.03 -0.51
C ALA A 63 -13.15 -1.35 -1.74
N LEU A 64 -12.47 -1.38 -2.88
CA LEU A 64 -12.91 -0.77 -4.14
C LEU A 64 -13.10 -1.85 -5.20
N THR A 65 -14.10 -1.67 -6.05
CA THR A 65 -14.21 -2.44 -7.29
C THR A 65 -13.32 -1.79 -8.38
N TYR A 66 -13.09 -2.49 -9.48
CA TYR A 66 -12.43 -1.89 -10.64
C TYR A 66 -13.19 -0.65 -11.15
N ALA A 67 -14.51 -0.75 -11.28
CA ALA A 67 -15.39 0.37 -11.62
C ALA A 67 -15.28 1.53 -10.61
N GLY A 68 -15.01 1.23 -9.34
CA GLY A 68 -14.73 2.24 -8.32
C GLY A 68 -13.42 3.00 -8.54
N LEU A 69 -12.36 2.31 -8.97
CA LEU A 69 -11.10 2.96 -9.33
C LEU A 69 -11.26 3.83 -10.58
N GLU A 70 -12.02 3.37 -11.58
CA GLU A 70 -12.40 4.18 -12.74
C GLU A 70 -13.21 5.41 -12.31
N ARG A 71 -14.19 5.23 -11.42
CA ARG A 71 -15.03 6.33 -10.93
C ARG A 71 -14.24 7.37 -10.15
N LEU A 72 -13.12 6.98 -9.56
CA LEU A 72 -12.19 7.85 -8.85
C LEU A 72 -11.10 8.43 -9.76
N ASP A 73 -11.19 8.31 -11.09
CA ASP A 73 -10.20 8.81 -12.06
C ASP A 73 -8.76 8.31 -11.79
N VAL A 74 -8.59 7.02 -11.48
CA VAL A 74 -7.26 6.39 -11.55
C VAL A 74 -6.82 6.34 -13.01
N ASP A 75 -5.55 6.67 -13.29
CA ASP A 75 -5.09 6.76 -14.67
C ASP A 75 -5.13 5.42 -15.41
N GLU A 76 -5.53 5.46 -16.68
CA GLU A 76 -5.77 4.27 -17.49
C GLU A 76 -4.55 3.34 -17.56
N ALA A 77 -3.34 3.90 -17.57
CA ALA A 77 -2.12 3.11 -17.65
C ALA A 77 -1.73 2.47 -16.30
N THR A 78 -2.22 2.96 -15.16
CA THR A 78 -2.23 2.18 -13.91
C THR A 78 -3.31 1.10 -13.94
N LEU A 79 -4.52 1.42 -14.42
CA LEU A 79 -5.63 0.45 -14.49
C LEU A 79 -5.33 -0.77 -15.37
N ARG A 80 -4.67 -0.56 -16.53
CA ARG A 80 -4.26 -1.64 -17.45
C ARG A 80 -3.25 -2.62 -16.85
N LEU A 81 -2.60 -2.26 -15.75
CA LEU A 81 -1.63 -3.12 -15.05
C LEU A 81 -2.29 -3.99 -13.96
N LEU A 82 -3.60 -3.84 -13.73
CA LEU A 82 -4.34 -4.65 -12.77
C LEU A 82 -4.65 -6.04 -13.37
N PRO A 83 -4.79 -7.10 -12.55
CA PRO A 83 -5.06 -8.45 -13.02
C PRO A 83 -6.33 -8.53 -13.88
N ASP A 84 -6.33 -9.38 -14.90
CA ASP A 84 -7.50 -9.58 -15.78
C ASP A 84 -8.74 -9.98 -14.96
N ALA A 85 -8.56 -10.89 -13.99
CA ALA A 85 -9.60 -11.30 -13.06
C ALA A 85 -10.29 -10.14 -12.35
N PHE A 86 -9.55 -9.08 -12.02
CA PHE A 86 -10.11 -7.90 -11.34
C PHE A 86 -10.81 -6.94 -12.30
N ARG A 87 -10.40 -6.91 -13.58
CA ARG A 87 -10.95 -6.01 -14.61
C ARG A 87 -12.22 -6.57 -15.25
N GLU A 88 -12.33 -7.89 -15.34
CA GLU A 88 -13.46 -8.55 -15.99
C GLU A 88 -14.74 -8.47 -15.17
N PRO A 89 -15.93 -8.41 -15.82
CA PRO A 89 -17.21 -8.48 -15.13
C PRO A 89 -17.36 -9.79 -14.36
N ILE A 90 -17.44 -9.70 -13.02
CA ILE A 90 -17.43 -10.86 -12.13
C ILE A 90 -18.57 -11.86 -12.39
N ARG A 91 -19.74 -11.42 -12.86
CA ARG A 91 -20.85 -12.34 -13.21
C ARG A 91 -20.42 -13.33 -14.29
N GLU A 92 -19.85 -12.84 -15.39
CA GLU A 92 -19.42 -13.72 -16.48
C GLU A 92 -18.20 -14.55 -16.08
N ARG A 93 -17.23 -13.94 -15.38
CA ARG A 93 -16.05 -14.65 -14.91
C ARG A 93 -16.41 -15.78 -13.93
N ALA A 94 -17.33 -15.55 -13.00
CA ALA A 94 -17.74 -16.56 -12.03
C ALA A 94 -18.47 -17.75 -12.68
N ARG A 95 -19.26 -17.51 -13.73
CA ARG A 95 -19.87 -18.58 -14.53
C ARG A 95 -18.81 -19.50 -15.13
N ILE A 96 -17.75 -18.91 -15.69
CA ILE A 96 -16.69 -19.66 -16.40
C ILE A 96 -15.68 -20.29 -15.42
N GLN A 97 -15.14 -19.50 -14.49
CA GLN A 97 -14.02 -19.90 -13.63
C GLN A 97 -14.46 -20.58 -12.33
N LEU A 98 -15.62 -20.21 -11.79
CA LEU A 98 -16.10 -20.69 -10.48
C LEU A 98 -17.25 -21.69 -10.61
N GLY A 99 -17.80 -21.88 -11.82
CA GLY A 99 -18.98 -22.71 -12.06
C GLY A 99 -20.25 -22.19 -11.40
N ASP A 100 -20.29 -20.91 -11.01
CA ASP A 100 -21.48 -20.32 -10.41
C ASP A 100 -22.61 -20.17 -11.43
N ASN A 101 -23.84 -20.01 -10.94
CA ASN A 101 -24.97 -19.56 -11.74
C ASN A 101 -25.35 -18.09 -11.36
N PRO A 102 -24.79 -17.08 -12.04
CA PRO A 102 -25.08 -15.67 -11.74
C PRO A 102 -26.54 -15.26 -11.96
N ASP A 103 -27.31 -16.05 -12.70
CA ASP A 103 -28.73 -15.77 -12.95
C ASP A 103 -29.58 -16.01 -11.68
N GLU A 104 -29.03 -16.72 -10.69
CA GLU A 104 -29.62 -16.93 -9.37
C GLU A 104 -29.09 -15.95 -8.30
N TRP A 105 -28.20 -15.03 -8.66
CA TRP A 105 -27.66 -14.07 -7.69
C TRP A 105 -28.64 -12.94 -7.40
N ASP A 106 -28.51 -12.33 -6.23
CA ASP A 106 -29.21 -11.08 -5.92
C ASP A 106 -28.64 -9.95 -6.81
N ASP A 107 -29.49 -9.01 -7.24
CA ASP A 107 -29.21 -8.02 -8.28
C ASP A 107 -28.07 -7.05 -7.91
N GLU A 108 -27.81 -6.87 -6.62
CA GLU A 108 -26.76 -6.02 -6.05
C GLU A 108 -25.34 -6.56 -6.25
N PHE A 109 -25.16 -7.88 -6.39
CA PHE A 109 -23.83 -8.49 -6.49
C PHE A 109 -23.34 -8.57 -7.93
N GLY A 110 -22.04 -8.33 -8.12
CA GLY A 110 -21.46 -8.18 -9.45
C GLY A 110 -22.10 -7.04 -10.26
N ASN A 111 -22.67 -6.06 -9.55
CA ASN A 111 -23.32 -4.91 -10.14
C ASN A 111 -22.26 -3.88 -10.55
N PRO A 112 -22.21 -3.46 -11.83
CA PRO A 112 -21.21 -2.51 -12.30
C PRO A 112 -21.34 -1.11 -11.65
N GLY A 113 -22.48 -0.81 -11.04
CA GLY A 113 -22.70 0.42 -10.26
C GLY A 113 -22.13 0.39 -8.84
N THR A 114 -21.66 -0.77 -8.36
CA THR A 114 -20.94 -0.86 -7.08
C THR A 114 -19.52 -0.36 -7.28
N HIS A 115 -19.16 0.73 -6.58
CA HIS A 115 -17.85 1.36 -6.67
C HIS A 115 -17.01 1.10 -5.41
N LEU A 116 -17.68 1.02 -4.25
CA LEU A 116 -17.03 0.93 -2.94
C LEU A 116 -17.78 -0.08 -2.06
N LEU A 117 -17.03 -0.86 -1.29
CA LEU A 117 -17.54 -1.69 -0.21
C LEU A 117 -16.98 -1.16 1.12
N VAL A 118 -17.86 -0.75 2.03
CA VAL A 118 -17.49 -0.34 3.40
C VAL A 118 -17.91 -1.43 4.37
N LEU A 119 -16.95 -2.00 5.09
CA LEU A 119 -17.16 -3.03 6.10
C LEU A 119 -17.15 -2.37 7.48
N LEU A 120 -18.29 -2.37 8.15
CA LEU A 120 -18.38 -2.07 9.58
C LEU A 120 -18.43 -3.38 10.35
N ALA A 121 -17.64 -3.50 11.41
CA ALA A 121 -17.71 -4.62 12.32
C ALA A 121 -17.83 -4.10 13.76
N SER A 122 -18.59 -4.79 14.61
CA SER A 122 -18.68 -4.47 16.04
C SER A 122 -18.31 -5.62 16.97
N SER A 123 -17.52 -5.30 17.99
CA SER A 123 -17.20 -6.20 19.10
C SER A 123 -18.21 -6.11 20.25
N GLU A 124 -19.31 -5.37 20.08
CA GLU A 124 -20.30 -5.22 21.15
C GLU A 124 -21.09 -6.51 21.38
N ASP A 125 -21.42 -6.77 22.65
CA ASP A 125 -22.25 -7.92 23.00
C ASP A 125 -23.70 -7.66 22.54
N PRO A 126 -24.39 -8.68 22.00
CA PRO A 126 -25.75 -8.55 21.52
C PRO A 126 -26.72 -8.23 22.67
N GLN A 127 -27.61 -7.26 22.47
CA GLN A 127 -28.74 -7.00 23.36
C GLN A 127 -29.89 -7.99 23.09
N HIS A 128 -30.78 -8.17 24.07
CA HIS A 128 -31.93 -9.06 23.97
C HIS A 128 -33.09 -8.36 23.24
N ASP A 129 -33.04 -8.31 21.91
CA ASP A 129 -34.05 -7.71 21.02
C ASP A 129 -34.08 -8.50 19.70
N ASP A 130 -35.22 -8.57 19.00
CA ASP A 130 -35.29 -9.29 17.72
C ASP A 130 -34.75 -8.46 16.54
N ARG A 131 -34.70 -7.12 16.68
CA ARG A 131 -34.24 -6.23 15.60
C ARG A 131 -32.73 -6.06 15.64
N PHE A 132 -32.06 -6.33 14.52
CA PHE A 132 -30.60 -6.22 14.39
C PHE A 132 -30.04 -4.89 14.90
N GLU A 133 -30.63 -3.74 14.52
CA GLU A 133 -30.13 -2.42 14.97
C GLU A 133 -30.27 -2.18 16.48
N ARG A 134 -31.23 -2.85 17.14
CA ARG A 134 -31.43 -2.73 18.59
C ARG A 134 -30.56 -3.71 19.36
N ARG A 135 -30.28 -4.87 18.77
CA ARG A 135 -29.27 -5.81 19.28
C ARG A 135 -27.87 -5.19 19.30
N PHE A 136 -27.55 -4.41 18.27
CA PHE A 136 -26.23 -3.81 18.07
C PHE A 136 -26.33 -2.27 17.95
N PRO A 137 -26.62 -1.55 19.04
CA PRO A 137 -26.89 -0.12 18.98
C PRO A 137 -25.65 0.72 18.62
N LYS A 138 -24.43 0.28 18.96
CA LYS A 138 -23.21 1.01 18.58
C LYS A 138 -22.89 0.80 17.11
N LEU A 139 -23.11 -0.41 16.58
CA LEU A 139 -23.04 -0.69 15.14
C LEU A 139 -24.09 0.14 14.38
N ALA A 140 -25.33 0.19 14.88
CA ALA A 140 -26.39 1.00 14.29
C ALA A 140 -26.04 2.50 14.26
N ARG A 141 -25.35 3.02 15.30
CA ARG A 141 -24.85 4.39 15.31
C ARG A 141 -23.75 4.63 14.28
N ALA A 142 -22.81 3.68 14.12
CA ALA A 142 -21.77 3.75 13.10
C ALA A 142 -22.36 3.69 11.69
N ALA A 143 -23.34 2.81 11.47
CA ALA A 143 -24.13 2.73 10.25
C ALA A 143 -24.84 4.06 9.93
N ALA A 144 -25.52 4.66 10.92
CA ALA A 144 -26.19 5.95 10.73
C ALA A 144 -25.21 7.10 10.41
N TRP A 145 -24.02 7.08 11.01
CA TRP A 145 -22.94 8.02 10.67
C TRP A 145 -22.48 7.84 9.22
N LEU A 146 -22.23 6.60 8.78
CA LEU A 146 -21.83 6.29 7.41
C LEU A 146 -22.90 6.75 6.41
N GLU A 147 -24.17 6.41 6.65
CA GLU A 147 -25.30 6.87 5.85
C GLU A 147 -25.38 8.40 5.76
N GLY A 148 -25.03 9.12 6.84
CA GLY A 148 -24.89 10.57 6.85
C GLY A 148 -23.79 11.05 5.88
N ARG A 149 -22.61 10.41 5.93
CA ARG A 149 -21.47 10.71 5.03
C ARG A 149 -21.80 10.43 3.57
N LEU A 150 -22.47 9.31 3.28
CA LEU A 150 -22.94 8.99 1.94
C LEU A 150 -23.82 10.12 1.38
N ARG A 151 -24.81 10.57 2.16
CA ARG A 151 -25.68 11.70 1.76
C ARG A 151 -24.93 13.02 1.56
N CYS A 152 -23.98 13.36 2.45
CA CYS A 152 -23.19 14.59 2.33
C CYS A 152 -22.43 14.67 1.00
N HIS A 153 -21.98 13.52 0.49
CA HIS A 153 -21.18 13.44 -0.72
C HIS A 153 -21.95 12.89 -1.91
N ALA A 154 -23.29 12.92 -1.87
CA ALA A 154 -24.20 12.39 -2.88
C ALA A 154 -23.93 10.92 -3.30
N ALA A 155 -23.21 10.15 -2.48
CA ALA A 155 -23.04 8.72 -2.65
C ALA A 155 -24.31 8.00 -2.19
N ARG A 156 -24.61 6.87 -2.83
CA ARG A 156 -25.81 6.08 -2.57
C ARG A 156 -25.44 4.68 -2.15
N ARG A 157 -26.06 4.20 -1.06
CA ARG A 157 -26.05 2.78 -0.72
C ARG A 157 -26.93 2.03 -1.72
N LEU A 158 -26.33 1.10 -2.46
CA LEU A 158 -27.05 0.12 -3.28
C LEU A 158 -27.65 -0.97 -2.41
N HIS A 159 -26.82 -1.54 -1.54
CA HIS A 159 -27.19 -2.68 -0.71
C HIS A 159 -26.50 -2.61 0.65
N ARG A 160 -27.13 -3.22 1.66
CA ARG A 160 -26.57 -3.45 2.98
C ARG A 160 -26.76 -4.92 3.33
N GLN A 161 -25.66 -5.61 3.60
CA GLN A 161 -25.67 -6.96 4.15
C GLN A 161 -25.26 -6.92 5.62
N ASP A 162 -26.17 -7.28 6.51
CA ASP A 162 -25.86 -7.48 7.92
C ASP A 162 -25.39 -8.91 8.16
N VAL A 163 -24.39 -9.06 9.04
CA VAL A 163 -23.77 -10.33 9.43
C VAL A 163 -23.66 -10.40 10.94
N GLU A 164 -23.77 -11.61 11.49
CA GLU A 164 -23.77 -11.85 12.92
C GLU A 164 -23.18 -13.23 13.22
N ALA A 165 -22.35 -13.29 14.26
CA ALA A 165 -21.93 -14.56 14.83
C ALA A 165 -23.14 -15.28 15.44
N LEU A 166 -23.26 -16.58 15.17
CA LEU A 166 -24.26 -17.39 15.88
C LEU A 166 -23.99 -17.34 17.37
N LEU A 167 -25.02 -17.37 18.20
CA LEU A 167 -24.85 -17.32 19.65
C LEU A 167 -24.91 -18.71 20.26
N THR A 168 -24.15 -18.91 21.33
CA THR A 168 -24.30 -20.06 22.24
C THR A 168 -25.60 -19.93 23.05
N PRO A 169 -26.09 -21.01 23.69
CA PRO A 169 -27.23 -20.92 24.61
C PRO A 169 -27.02 -19.92 25.77
N ALA A 170 -25.76 -19.64 26.13
CA ALA A 170 -25.38 -18.62 27.12
C ALA A 170 -25.31 -17.19 26.54
N GLY A 171 -25.74 -16.97 25.29
CA GLY A 171 -25.77 -15.67 24.63
C GLY A 171 -24.41 -15.15 24.15
N GLN A 172 -23.36 -15.97 24.19
CA GLN A 172 -22.01 -15.58 23.74
C GLN A 172 -21.78 -15.90 22.27
N PRO A 173 -21.03 -15.08 21.50
CA PRO A 173 -20.64 -15.39 20.13
C PRO A 173 -19.98 -16.77 20.01
N ASN A 174 -20.47 -17.56 19.06
CA ASN A 174 -20.03 -18.91 18.74
C ASN A 174 -19.24 -18.90 17.44
N LEU A 175 -18.13 -19.62 17.39
CA LEU A 175 -17.29 -19.77 16.20
C LEU A 175 -17.86 -20.82 15.23
N ARG A 176 -19.19 -20.88 15.05
CA ARG A 176 -19.85 -21.85 14.18
C ARG A 176 -20.50 -21.20 12.98
N GLU A 177 -20.55 -21.93 11.88
CA GLU A 177 -21.44 -21.67 10.75
C GLU A 177 -22.78 -22.42 10.89
N HIS A 178 -23.71 -22.23 9.96
CA HIS A 178 -25.09 -22.70 10.11
C HIS A 178 -25.29 -24.21 10.04
N PHE A 179 -24.39 -24.98 9.41
CA PHE A 179 -24.39 -26.44 9.50
C PHE A 179 -23.88 -26.96 10.86
N GLY A 180 -23.31 -26.09 11.68
CA GLY A 180 -22.88 -26.35 13.05
C GLY A 180 -21.38 -26.66 13.21
N PHE A 181 -20.59 -26.50 12.16
CA PHE A 181 -19.14 -26.71 12.21
C PHE A 181 -18.42 -25.48 12.74
N ALA A 182 -17.40 -25.71 13.55
CA ALA A 182 -16.51 -24.67 13.99
C ALA A 182 -15.66 -24.16 12.80
N ASP A 183 -15.62 -22.83 12.58
CA ASP A 183 -14.85 -22.19 11.51
C ASP A 183 -13.87 -21.13 12.05
N GLY A 184 -12.92 -20.71 11.22
CA GLY A 184 -11.96 -19.65 11.51
C GLY A 184 -10.56 -20.12 11.91
N PHE A 185 -10.32 -21.42 12.11
CA PHE A 185 -9.04 -21.96 12.62
C PHE A 185 -7.97 -22.24 11.55
N GLY A 186 -8.39 -22.57 10.32
CA GLY A 186 -7.50 -22.98 9.23
C GLY A 186 -6.80 -21.83 8.49
N GLN A 187 -6.40 -20.78 9.19
CA GLN A 187 -5.74 -19.61 8.59
C GLN A 187 -4.27 -19.89 8.24
N PRO A 188 -3.72 -19.25 7.19
CA PRO A 188 -2.29 -19.35 6.88
C PRO A 188 -1.42 -18.61 7.90
N ALA A 189 -0.25 -19.18 8.19
CA ALA A 189 0.80 -18.51 8.94
C ALA A 189 1.54 -17.54 8.00
N VAL A 190 1.40 -16.24 8.25
CA VAL A 190 1.98 -15.20 7.40
C VAL A 190 3.29 -14.70 8.00
N GLY A 191 4.36 -14.68 7.21
CA GLY A 191 5.68 -14.28 7.66
C GLY A 191 5.69 -12.85 8.19
N GLY A 192 6.14 -12.68 9.43
CA GLY A 192 6.19 -11.39 10.13
C GLY A 192 4.91 -11.02 10.87
N VAL A 193 3.88 -11.86 10.87
CA VAL A 193 2.66 -11.72 11.68
C VAL A 193 2.77 -12.63 12.93
N PRO A 194 2.40 -12.15 14.14
CA PRO A 194 2.48 -12.96 15.35
C PRO A 194 1.37 -14.03 15.42
N ASN A 195 1.52 -14.98 16.36
CA ASN A 195 0.56 -16.05 16.67
C ASN A 195 0.36 -17.08 15.54
N ASN A 196 1.42 -17.39 14.80
CA ASN A 196 1.46 -18.49 13.85
C ASN A 196 1.68 -19.84 14.57
N TRP A 197 0.94 -20.87 14.17
CA TRP A 197 0.98 -22.20 14.77
C TRP A 197 1.40 -23.28 13.76
N PRO A 198 1.96 -24.42 14.23
CA PRO A 198 2.20 -25.59 13.39
C PRO A 198 0.94 -25.99 12.58
N GLY A 199 1.14 -26.41 11.34
CA GLY A 199 0.04 -26.75 10.42
C GLY A 199 -0.56 -25.58 9.64
N GLN A 200 -0.20 -24.34 9.96
CA GLN A 200 -0.68 -23.16 9.25
C GLN A 200 0.27 -22.69 8.13
N GLY A 201 1.56 -23.04 8.22
CA GLY A 201 2.60 -22.63 7.27
C GLY A 201 2.89 -23.66 6.17
N VAL A 202 4.15 -23.69 5.73
CA VAL A 202 4.70 -24.69 4.81
C VAL A 202 5.57 -25.67 5.60
N PRO A 203 5.41 -26.98 5.44
CA PRO A 203 6.26 -27.96 6.11
C PRO A 203 7.72 -27.81 5.65
N GLU A 204 8.67 -27.85 6.58
CA GLU A 204 10.09 -27.92 6.21
C GLU A 204 10.48 -29.35 5.83
N PRO A 205 11.41 -29.55 4.88
CA PRO A 205 11.89 -30.88 4.47
C PRO A 205 12.65 -31.68 5.56
N SER A 206 12.88 -31.11 6.74
CA SER A 206 13.70 -31.71 7.80
C SER A 206 12.94 -32.74 8.65
N GLU A 207 13.69 -33.71 9.19
CA GLU A 207 13.22 -34.74 10.15
C GLU A 207 12.62 -34.16 11.46
N THR A 208 12.68 -32.84 11.64
CA THR A 208 12.20 -32.13 12.84
C THR A 208 10.69 -31.87 12.86
N GLY A 209 9.98 -32.05 11.73
CA GLY A 209 8.54 -31.75 11.64
C GLY A 209 8.19 -30.26 11.72
N ALA A 210 9.18 -29.38 11.52
CA ALA A 210 9.01 -27.94 11.60
C ALA A 210 8.12 -27.37 10.48
N TRP A 211 7.60 -26.16 10.72
CA TRP A 211 6.80 -25.39 9.78
C TRP A 211 7.42 -24.00 9.63
N ARG A 212 7.60 -23.55 8.38
CA ARG A 212 7.93 -22.15 8.09
C ARG A 212 6.68 -21.35 7.79
N ASP A 213 6.72 -20.05 8.05
CA ASP A 213 5.67 -19.14 7.61
C ASP A 213 5.66 -19.00 6.08
N ILE A 214 4.48 -18.70 5.54
CA ILE A 214 4.29 -18.36 4.13
C ILE A 214 4.76 -16.94 3.91
N LYS A 215 5.44 -16.68 2.79
CA LYS A 215 5.90 -15.32 2.48
C LYS A 215 4.71 -14.36 2.37
N PRO A 216 4.80 -13.15 2.96
CA PRO A 216 3.68 -12.23 3.04
C PRO A 216 3.14 -11.77 1.68
N GLY A 217 3.96 -11.82 0.61
CA GLY A 217 3.55 -11.47 -0.75
C GLY A 217 2.45 -12.34 -1.34
N GLU A 218 2.12 -13.50 -0.75
CA GLU A 218 0.93 -14.28 -1.15
C GLU A 218 -0.38 -13.64 -0.67
N PHE A 219 -0.32 -12.66 0.24
CA PHE A 219 -1.52 -12.04 0.80
C PHE A 219 -1.49 -10.52 0.70
N ILE A 220 -0.30 -9.91 0.86
CA ILE A 220 -0.08 -8.47 0.87
C ILE A 220 0.79 -8.08 -0.31
N LEU A 221 0.22 -7.29 -1.21
CA LEU A 221 0.90 -6.78 -2.39
C LEU A 221 2.05 -5.84 -1.99
N GLY A 222 3.18 -5.93 -2.70
CA GLY A 222 4.38 -5.11 -2.45
C GLY A 222 5.45 -5.80 -1.61
N TYR A 223 5.18 -7.01 -1.12
CA TYR A 223 6.14 -7.86 -0.43
C TYR A 223 6.52 -9.08 -1.29
N PRO A 224 7.69 -9.70 -1.07
CA PRO A 224 8.07 -10.90 -1.80
C PRO A 224 7.04 -12.02 -1.60
N ASN A 225 6.53 -12.57 -2.71
CA ASN A 225 5.72 -13.80 -2.73
C ASN A 225 6.63 -15.04 -2.84
N GLU A 226 6.06 -16.25 -2.90
CA GLU A 226 6.81 -17.51 -2.98
C GLU A 226 7.74 -17.55 -4.22
N ASP A 227 7.35 -16.88 -5.31
CA ASP A 227 8.13 -16.73 -6.55
C ASP A 227 9.14 -15.56 -6.56
N GLY A 228 9.03 -14.62 -5.62
CA GLY A 228 9.85 -13.40 -5.60
C GLY A 228 9.46 -12.35 -6.65
N GLU A 229 8.22 -12.38 -7.13
CA GLU A 229 7.67 -11.38 -8.05
C GLU A 229 7.56 -10.00 -7.40
N ALA A 230 7.69 -8.96 -8.23
CA ALA A 230 7.60 -7.57 -7.82
C ALA A 230 6.39 -6.90 -8.48
N LEU A 231 5.83 -5.88 -7.81
CA LEU A 231 4.74 -5.09 -8.38
C LEU A 231 5.20 -4.26 -9.58
N PRO A 232 4.31 -4.01 -10.56
CA PRO A 232 4.58 -3.04 -11.62
C PRO A 232 4.80 -1.64 -11.05
N GLU A 233 5.92 -0.99 -11.37
CA GLU A 233 6.35 0.30 -10.77
C GLU A 233 5.24 1.37 -10.78
N ARG A 234 4.51 1.48 -11.89
CA ARG A 234 3.44 2.47 -12.08
C ARG A 234 2.18 2.16 -11.24
N ALA A 235 1.91 0.90 -10.93
CA ALA A 235 0.78 0.50 -10.09
C ALA A 235 1.16 0.37 -8.60
N THR A 236 2.45 0.38 -8.27
CA THR A 236 2.95 0.21 -6.90
C THR A 236 2.29 1.17 -5.90
N TRP A 237 2.09 2.44 -6.27
CA TRP A 237 1.48 3.42 -5.35
C TRP A 237 0.06 3.05 -4.91
N LEU A 238 -0.67 2.30 -5.75
CA LEU A 238 -2.03 1.86 -5.50
C LEU A 238 -2.05 0.51 -4.80
N LEU A 239 -1.19 -0.41 -5.24
CA LEU A 239 -1.22 -1.82 -4.82
C LEU A 239 -0.47 -2.09 -3.52
N TYR A 240 0.58 -1.33 -3.19
CA TYR A 240 1.43 -1.59 -2.03
C TYR A 240 0.62 -1.57 -0.71
N ASP A 241 0.92 -2.49 0.20
CA ASP A 241 0.21 -2.70 1.48
C ASP A 241 -1.28 -3.05 1.33
N GLY A 242 -1.74 -3.31 0.11
CA GLY A 242 -3.10 -3.75 -0.20
C GLY A 242 -3.23 -5.27 -0.37
N SER A 243 -4.47 -5.73 -0.49
CA SER A 243 -4.81 -7.12 -0.78
C SER A 243 -6.04 -7.18 -1.66
N PHE A 244 -6.10 -8.14 -2.58
CA PHE A 244 -7.34 -8.44 -3.29
C PHE A 244 -8.30 -9.19 -2.37
N MET A 245 -9.59 -8.92 -2.55
CA MET A 245 -10.65 -9.40 -1.69
C MET A 245 -11.72 -10.09 -2.53
N VAL A 246 -12.07 -11.31 -2.14
CA VAL A 246 -13.23 -12.04 -2.66
C VAL A 246 -14.36 -11.90 -1.65
N TYR A 247 -15.53 -11.47 -2.11
CA TYR A 247 -16.76 -11.43 -1.31
C TYR A 247 -17.78 -12.40 -1.91
N ARG A 248 -18.35 -13.32 -1.12
CA ARG A 248 -19.41 -14.22 -1.60
C ARG A 248 -20.55 -14.34 -0.60
N LYS A 249 -21.78 -14.28 -1.10
CA LYS A 249 -22.99 -14.59 -0.34
C LYS A 249 -23.36 -16.05 -0.60
N LEU A 250 -23.24 -16.89 0.42
CA LEU A 250 -23.49 -18.33 0.34
C LEU A 250 -24.73 -18.66 1.17
N GLU A 251 -25.87 -18.89 0.55
CA GLU A 251 -27.09 -19.37 1.21
C GLU A 251 -26.91 -20.83 1.64
N GLN A 252 -27.34 -21.19 2.86
CA GLN A 252 -27.17 -22.53 3.42
C GLN A 252 -28.51 -23.18 3.79
N ASN A 253 -28.81 -24.31 3.16
CA ASN A 253 -29.99 -25.11 3.46
C ASN A 253 -29.73 -26.09 4.61
N VAL A 254 -29.76 -25.58 5.85
CA VAL A 254 -29.49 -26.35 7.07
C VAL A 254 -30.47 -27.52 7.25
N ALA A 255 -31.75 -27.31 6.94
CA ALA A 255 -32.77 -28.34 7.03
C ALA A 255 -32.48 -29.50 6.07
N GLY A 256 -32.15 -29.17 4.83
CA GLY A 256 -31.73 -30.15 3.82
C GLY A 256 -30.50 -30.92 4.24
N PHE A 257 -29.47 -30.25 4.76
CA PHE A 257 -28.25 -30.90 5.23
C PHE A 257 -28.53 -31.91 6.36
N ARG A 258 -29.30 -31.50 7.39
CA ARG A 258 -29.66 -32.39 8.51
C ARG A 258 -30.48 -33.59 8.04
N ARG A 259 -31.43 -33.39 7.13
CA ARG A 259 -32.26 -34.47 6.57
C ARG A 259 -31.40 -35.49 5.83
N ILE A 260 -30.52 -35.05 4.93
CA ILE A 260 -29.68 -35.97 4.14
C ILE A 260 -28.72 -36.75 5.06
N LEU A 261 -28.15 -36.09 6.07
CA LEU A 261 -27.33 -36.79 7.07
C LEU A 261 -28.12 -37.87 7.78
N ALA A 262 -29.31 -37.57 8.28
CA ALA A 262 -30.15 -38.56 8.96
C ALA A 262 -30.51 -39.75 8.06
N GLU A 263 -30.79 -39.52 6.78
CA GLU A 263 -31.14 -40.57 5.81
C GLU A 263 -29.95 -41.47 5.42
N GLN A 264 -28.72 -40.94 5.39
CA GLN A 264 -27.55 -41.65 4.84
C GLN A 264 -26.59 -42.17 5.92
N ALA A 265 -26.59 -41.58 7.11
CA ALA A 265 -25.65 -41.92 8.19
C ALA A 265 -25.78 -43.37 8.68
N GLU A 266 -27.00 -43.85 8.91
CA GLU A 266 -27.24 -45.23 9.34
C GLU A 266 -26.73 -46.24 8.30
N ARG A 267 -26.98 -45.95 7.00
CA ARG A 267 -26.49 -46.78 5.89
C ARG A 267 -24.97 -46.80 5.80
N TYR A 268 -24.33 -45.65 6.03
CA TYR A 268 -22.88 -45.55 6.07
C TYR A 268 -22.30 -46.36 7.25
N ALA A 269 -22.81 -46.14 8.46
CA ALA A 269 -22.37 -46.87 9.65
C ALA A 269 -22.56 -48.40 9.49
N GLN A 270 -23.69 -48.83 8.94
CA GLN A 270 -23.95 -50.25 8.67
C GLN A 270 -22.99 -50.82 7.63
N ALA A 271 -22.65 -50.07 6.57
CA ALA A 271 -21.68 -50.50 5.57
C ALA A 271 -20.26 -50.65 6.16
N GLU A 272 -19.85 -49.73 7.03
CA GLU A 272 -18.56 -49.78 7.73
C GLU A 272 -18.49 -50.95 8.73
N LEU A 273 -19.58 -51.24 9.43
CA LEU A 273 -19.72 -52.41 10.31
C LEU A 273 -19.64 -53.71 9.51
N THR A 274 -20.39 -53.83 8.41
CA THR A 274 -20.36 -55.03 7.55
C THR A 274 -18.99 -55.25 6.92
N ALA A 275 -18.24 -54.18 6.64
CA ALA A 275 -16.89 -54.27 6.12
C ALA A 275 -15.82 -54.50 7.21
N GLY A 276 -16.21 -54.68 8.48
CA GLY A 276 -15.32 -54.97 9.60
C GLY A 276 -14.44 -53.79 10.03
N ARG A 277 -14.84 -52.56 9.68
CA ARG A 277 -14.12 -51.32 10.07
C ARG A 277 -14.69 -50.67 11.33
N LEU A 278 -15.88 -51.08 11.74
CA LEU A 278 -16.44 -50.82 13.06
C LEU A 278 -16.56 -52.14 13.82
N GLU A 279 -16.28 -52.12 15.12
CA GLU A 279 -16.42 -53.28 16.00
C GLU A 279 -17.87 -53.47 16.47
N THR A 280 -18.61 -52.37 16.62
CA THR A 280 -19.99 -52.35 17.12
C THR A 280 -20.84 -51.38 16.31
N ALA A 281 -22.16 -51.58 16.35
CA ALA A 281 -23.11 -50.65 15.75
C ALA A 281 -23.09 -49.33 16.52
N LEU A 282 -23.08 -48.22 15.77
CA LEU A 282 -23.14 -46.86 16.32
C LEU A 282 -24.57 -46.50 16.67
N ASP A 283 -24.73 -45.63 17.67
CA ASP A 283 -26.02 -44.97 17.85
C ASP A 283 -26.29 -43.95 16.73
N PRO A 284 -27.56 -43.53 16.50
CA PRO A 284 -27.90 -42.64 15.40
C PRO A 284 -27.15 -41.29 15.41
N ASP A 285 -26.87 -40.73 16.59
CA ASP A 285 -26.17 -39.45 16.72
C ASP A 285 -24.68 -39.60 16.35
N GLU A 286 -24.03 -40.67 16.82
CA GLU A 286 -22.66 -41.03 16.44
C GLU A 286 -22.52 -41.23 14.93
N ALA A 287 -23.47 -41.94 14.31
CA ALA A 287 -23.47 -42.18 12.87
C ALA A 287 -23.60 -40.86 12.08
N ILE A 288 -24.50 -39.96 12.51
CA ILE A 288 -24.72 -38.65 11.87
C ILE A 288 -23.46 -37.80 11.94
N GLU A 289 -22.88 -37.66 13.12
CA GLU A 289 -21.70 -36.82 13.32
C GLU A 289 -20.47 -37.37 12.60
N TRP A 290 -20.32 -38.70 12.55
CA TRP A 290 -19.22 -39.31 11.83
C TRP A 290 -19.33 -39.10 10.32
N LEU A 291 -20.52 -39.29 9.72
CA LEU A 291 -20.73 -38.99 8.30
C LEU A 291 -20.52 -37.49 8.03
N ALA A 292 -21.06 -36.61 8.86
CA ALA A 292 -20.89 -35.17 8.73
C ALA A 292 -19.40 -34.79 8.76
N ALA A 293 -18.63 -35.37 9.69
CA ALA A 293 -17.19 -35.17 9.77
C ALA A 293 -16.46 -35.69 8.53
N LYS A 294 -16.88 -36.83 7.94
CA LYS A 294 -16.30 -37.38 6.70
C LYS A 294 -16.52 -36.46 5.49
N LEU A 295 -17.66 -35.77 5.42
CA LEU A 295 -17.95 -34.83 4.34
C LEU A 295 -17.09 -33.54 4.43
N VAL A 296 -16.86 -33.04 5.64
CA VAL A 296 -16.14 -31.78 5.86
C VAL A 296 -14.62 -31.98 6.03
N GLY A 297 -14.22 -33.09 6.65
CA GLY A 297 -12.84 -33.40 7.06
C GLY A 297 -12.52 -32.99 8.50
N ARG A 298 -13.50 -32.47 9.24
CA ARG A 298 -13.42 -32.10 10.67
C ARG A 298 -14.71 -32.45 11.38
N TRP A 299 -14.61 -32.75 12.66
CA TRP A 299 -15.75 -32.77 13.58
C TRP A 299 -16.33 -31.36 13.78
N ARG A 300 -17.56 -31.26 14.28
CA ARG A 300 -18.22 -29.96 14.54
C ARG A 300 -17.50 -29.07 15.55
N ASP A 301 -16.66 -29.63 16.42
CA ASP A 301 -15.80 -28.88 17.34
C ASP A 301 -14.51 -28.35 16.69
N GLY A 302 -14.27 -28.66 15.41
CA GLY A 302 -13.08 -28.30 14.66
C GLY A 302 -11.96 -29.35 14.68
N THR A 303 -12.06 -30.42 15.47
CA THR A 303 -11.04 -31.48 15.52
C THR A 303 -10.88 -32.11 14.12
N PRO A 304 -9.67 -32.18 13.54
CA PRO A 304 -9.48 -32.73 12.20
C PRO A 304 -9.53 -34.25 12.18
N LEU A 305 -10.19 -34.82 11.17
CA LEU A 305 -10.31 -36.28 11.00
C LEU A 305 -8.96 -36.99 10.88
N GLU A 306 -7.94 -36.31 10.34
CA GLU A 306 -6.60 -36.89 10.23
C GLU A 306 -6.01 -37.26 11.61
N LEU A 307 -6.32 -36.46 12.64
CA LEU A 307 -5.80 -36.64 14.00
C LEU A 307 -6.74 -37.47 14.88
N ASP A 308 -8.06 -37.33 14.68
CA ASP A 308 -9.05 -38.20 15.30
C ASP A 308 -10.17 -38.56 14.33
N HIS A 309 -10.21 -39.84 13.93
CA HIS A 309 -11.13 -40.39 12.93
C HIS A 309 -12.17 -41.38 13.50
N GLY A 310 -12.13 -41.64 14.81
CA GLY A 310 -13.07 -42.57 15.45
C GLY A 310 -14.45 -41.94 15.67
N PRO A 311 -15.55 -42.70 15.61
CA PRO A 311 -16.91 -42.17 15.88
C PRO A 311 -17.02 -41.45 17.23
N ARG A 312 -17.81 -40.38 17.28
CA ARG A 312 -18.02 -39.53 18.47
C ARG A 312 -19.48 -39.08 18.57
N ARG A 313 -19.97 -38.85 19.79
CA ARG A 313 -21.31 -38.32 20.06
C ARG A 313 -21.36 -36.80 19.92
N GLY A 314 -22.48 -36.27 19.45
CA GLY A 314 -22.65 -34.84 19.14
C GLY A 314 -22.57 -33.92 20.36
N HIS A 315 -23.00 -34.37 21.54
CA HIS A 315 -22.91 -33.57 22.77
C HIS A 315 -21.46 -33.34 23.23
N ASP A 316 -20.51 -34.18 22.83
CA ASP A 316 -19.08 -34.02 23.09
C ASP A 316 -18.41 -33.02 22.12
N LEU A 317 -19.10 -32.61 21.06
CA LEU A 317 -18.57 -31.82 19.94
C LEU A 317 -18.92 -30.34 20.05
N HIS A 318 -18.69 -29.75 21.22
CA HIS A 318 -18.88 -28.31 21.44
C HIS A 318 -17.56 -27.52 21.25
N PRO A 319 -17.52 -26.49 20.39
CA PRO A 319 -16.31 -25.69 20.17
C PRO A 319 -16.02 -24.70 21.32
N ALA A 320 -17.04 -24.38 22.14
CA ALA A 320 -16.86 -23.42 23.24
C ALA A 320 -15.76 -23.87 24.21
N GLY A 321 -14.82 -22.97 24.45
CA GLY A 321 -13.73 -23.17 25.41
C GLY A 321 -12.40 -23.65 24.81
N ARG A 322 -12.33 -23.99 23.51
CA ARG A 322 -11.04 -24.32 22.89
C ARG A 322 -10.34 -23.06 22.37
N GLY A 323 -9.33 -22.60 23.11
CA GLY A 323 -8.49 -21.46 22.69
C GLY A 323 -7.67 -21.75 21.43
N HIS A 324 -7.26 -23.00 21.22
CA HIS A 324 -6.54 -23.47 20.04
C HIS A 324 -7.11 -24.81 19.57
N VAL A 325 -7.39 -24.93 18.28
CA VAL A 325 -7.77 -26.19 17.63
C VAL A 325 -6.54 -26.72 16.92
N GLU A 326 -6.12 -27.93 17.29
CA GLU A 326 -4.94 -28.59 16.69
C GLU A 326 -5.08 -28.67 15.17
N ASN A 327 -4.01 -28.30 14.48
CA ASN A 327 -3.96 -28.21 13.02
C ASN A 327 -2.67 -28.80 12.41
N ASN A 328 -1.79 -29.36 13.23
CA ASN A 328 -0.52 -29.96 12.85
C ASN A 328 -0.69 -31.35 12.22
N PHE A 329 -1.17 -31.40 10.98
CA PHE A 329 -1.29 -32.61 10.16
C PHE A 329 -0.96 -32.32 8.70
N ARG A 330 -0.73 -33.35 7.88
CA ARG A 330 -0.31 -33.16 6.47
C ARG A 330 -0.96 -34.06 5.43
N TYR A 331 -1.78 -35.03 5.86
CA TYR A 331 -2.36 -36.11 5.03
C TYR A 331 -1.34 -37.09 4.42
N GLY A 332 -0.04 -36.92 4.65
CA GLY A 332 1.01 -37.80 4.14
C GLY A 332 0.83 -39.27 4.54
N ASP A 333 0.33 -39.53 5.75
CA ASP A 333 0.05 -40.89 6.25
C ASP A 333 -1.31 -41.45 5.80
N ASP A 334 -2.16 -40.61 5.19
CA ASP A 334 -3.50 -40.96 4.74
C ASP A 334 -3.70 -40.70 3.24
N ARG A 335 -2.70 -41.03 2.40
CA ARG A 335 -2.75 -40.81 0.94
C ARG A 335 -3.96 -41.44 0.25
N LYS A 336 -4.55 -42.49 0.82
CA LYS A 336 -5.74 -43.17 0.29
C LYS A 336 -7.08 -42.63 0.84
N GLY A 337 -7.04 -41.64 1.72
CA GLY A 337 -8.22 -41.01 2.30
C GLY A 337 -9.00 -41.86 3.31
N ARG A 338 -8.40 -42.90 3.88
CA ARG A 338 -9.10 -43.82 4.80
C ARG A 338 -9.52 -43.11 6.10
N ARG A 339 -8.70 -42.19 6.61
CA ARG A 339 -9.02 -41.38 7.79
C ARG A 339 -9.89 -40.20 7.40
N CYS A 340 -9.39 -39.33 6.52
CA CYS A 340 -10.09 -38.17 6.01
C CYS A 340 -10.33 -38.35 4.50
N PRO A 341 -11.58 -38.48 4.02
CA PRO A 341 -11.82 -38.75 2.60
C PRO A 341 -11.14 -37.76 1.67
N LEU A 342 -10.66 -38.22 0.51
CA LEU A 342 -10.01 -37.36 -0.48
C LEU A 342 -10.91 -36.21 -0.94
N GLY A 343 -12.23 -36.45 -0.96
CA GLY A 343 -13.21 -35.45 -1.35
C GLY A 343 -13.57 -34.45 -0.24
N ALA A 344 -13.13 -34.66 1.00
CA ALA A 344 -13.56 -33.86 2.15
C ALA A 344 -13.24 -32.37 1.97
N HIS A 345 -14.13 -31.50 2.42
CA HIS A 345 -14.08 -30.07 2.13
C HIS A 345 -12.72 -29.42 2.46
N ILE A 346 -12.23 -29.61 3.68
CA ILE A 346 -10.95 -29.02 4.10
C ILE A 346 -9.73 -29.66 3.44
N ARG A 347 -9.87 -30.88 2.89
CA ARG A 347 -8.80 -31.60 2.18
C ARG A 347 -8.72 -31.15 0.72
N ARG A 348 -9.86 -30.82 0.10
CA ARG A 348 -9.88 -30.19 -1.22
C ARG A 348 -9.44 -28.74 -1.17
N ALA A 349 -9.97 -27.96 -0.22
CA ALA A 349 -9.64 -26.55 -0.08
C ALA A 349 -8.17 -26.29 0.33
N ASN A 350 -7.53 -27.26 0.99
CA ASN A 350 -6.10 -27.24 1.28
C ASN A 350 -5.55 -28.69 1.26
N PRO A 351 -4.98 -29.14 0.13
CA PRO A 351 -4.52 -30.51 -0.07
C PRO A 351 -3.26 -30.88 0.72
N ARG A 352 -2.55 -29.91 1.32
CA ARG A 352 -1.29 -30.12 2.05
C ARG A 352 -0.29 -30.93 1.22
N ASP A 353 0.11 -32.13 1.67
CA ASP A 353 1.13 -32.96 0.99
C ASP A 353 0.58 -33.79 -0.17
N LEU A 354 -0.71 -33.65 -0.51
CA LEU A 354 -1.34 -34.49 -1.53
C LEU A 354 -1.04 -34.03 -2.97
N LEU A 355 -0.84 -32.72 -3.18
CA LEU A 355 -0.57 -32.13 -4.50
C LEU A 355 0.82 -31.48 -4.51
N GLY A 356 1.69 -31.95 -5.43
CA GLY A 356 3.06 -31.46 -5.62
C GLY A 356 4.12 -32.21 -4.81
N ASP A 357 5.27 -32.46 -5.42
CA ASP A 357 6.39 -33.22 -4.80
C ASP A 357 7.25 -32.37 -3.83
N ASP A 358 7.05 -31.05 -3.77
CA ASP A 358 7.93 -30.11 -3.05
C ASP A 358 7.20 -29.14 -2.08
N HIS A 359 5.90 -29.36 -1.82
CA HIS A 359 5.04 -28.53 -0.98
C HIS A 359 4.87 -27.06 -1.45
N GLN A 360 5.44 -26.66 -2.60
CA GLN A 360 5.31 -25.28 -3.11
C GLN A 360 3.92 -24.97 -3.62
N GLU A 361 3.27 -25.93 -4.28
CA GLU A 361 1.89 -25.79 -4.76
C GLU A 361 0.95 -25.41 -3.60
N SER A 362 1.02 -26.14 -2.49
CA SER A 362 0.20 -25.87 -1.31
C SER A 362 0.45 -24.48 -0.69
N ALA A 363 1.66 -23.92 -0.83
CA ALA A 363 1.97 -22.57 -0.33
C ALA A 363 1.39 -21.46 -1.21
N ARG A 364 1.44 -21.63 -2.54
CA ARG A 364 1.02 -20.65 -3.56
C ARG A 364 -0.48 -20.39 -3.61
N HIS A 365 -1.29 -21.36 -3.20
CA HIS A 365 -2.75 -21.31 -3.36
C HIS A 365 -3.51 -20.94 -2.07
N ARG A 366 -2.80 -20.54 -1.01
CA ARG A 366 -3.42 -20.26 0.29
C ARG A 366 -4.19 -18.96 0.26
N ILE A 367 -5.28 -18.87 0.99
CA ILE A 367 -6.07 -17.65 1.16
C ILE A 367 -6.32 -17.37 2.65
N ILE A 368 -6.43 -16.11 3.02
CA ILE A 368 -6.90 -15.70 4.36
C ILE A 368 -8.42 -15.59 4.31
N ARG A 369 -9.13 -16.12 5.32
CA ARG A 369 -10.60 -16.09 5.38
C ARG A 369 -11.14 -15.22 6.52
N ARG A 370 -12.18 -14.43 6.28
CA ARG A 370 -12.90 -13.61 7.26
C ARG A 370 -14.42 -13.75 7.13
N GLY A 371 -14.87 -14.99 6.96
CA GLY A 371 -16.31 -15.27 6.83
C GLY A 371 -17.09 -15.00 8.12
N MET A 372 -18.37 -14.65 7.97
CA MET A 372 -19.30 -14.49 9.09
C MET A 372 -20.72 -14.92 8.66
N PRO A 373 -21.48 -15.60 9.54
CA PRO A 373 -22.86 -15.98 9.23
C PRO A 373 -23.78 -14.77 9.02
N TYR A 374 -24.87 -14.98 8.29
CA TYR A 374 -26.00 -14.06 8.20
C TYR A 374 -27.31 -14.83 8.36
N GLY A 375 -28.37 -14.11 8.74
CA GLY A 375 -29.68 -14.70 9.00
C GLY A 375 -29.77 -15.41 10.36
N PRO A 376 -31.00 -15.73 10.79
CA PRO A 376 -31.26 -16.32 12.10
C PRO A 376 -30.72 -17.76 12.19
N PRO A 377 -30.41 -18.25 13.40
CA PRO A 377 -30.20 -19.67 13.65
C PRO A 377 -31.35 -20.53 13.11
N TYR A 378 -31.06 -21.80 12.82
CA TYR A 378 -32.09 -22.76 12.46
C TYR A 378 -32.64 -23.45 13.71
N ASP A 379 -33.82 -23.03 14.14
CA ASP A 379 -34.63 -23.73 15.13
C ASP A 379 -35.44 -24.82 14.41
N ALA A 380 -35.18 -26.09 14.75
CA ALA A 380 -36.03 -27.18 14.26
C ALA A 380 -37.39 -27.10 14.98
N PRO A 381 -38.54 -27.32 14.29
CA PRO A 381 -39.82 -27.46 14.97
C PRO A 381 -39.72 -28.55 16.05
N ALA A 382 -40.24 -28.27 17.24
CA ALA A 382 -40.04 -29.10 18.42
C ALA A 382 -40.69 -30.49 18.36
N ASP A 383 -41.60 -30.72 17.41
CA ASP A 383 -42.31 -31.99 17.26
C ASP A 383 -42.52 -32.30 15.77
N ASP A 384 -42.20 -33.55 15.39
CA ASP A 384 -42.46 -34.23 14.11
C ASP A 384 -41.36 -34.22 13.01
N PRO A 385 -40.57 -35.31 12.88
CA PRO A 385 -39.62 -35.54 11.79
C PRO A 385 -40.26 -35.66 10.39
N GLY A 386 -41.60 -35.68 10.29
CA GLY A 386 -42.34 -35.97 9.07
C GLY A 386 -43.08 -34.80 8.42
N GLU A 387 -43.21 -33.63 9.06
CA GLU A 387 -43.94 -32.51 8.43
C GLU A 387 -43.04 -31.70 7.47
N ALA A 388 -43.55 -31.51 6.25
CA ALA A 388 -42.90 -30.73 5.21
C ALA A 388 -42.46 -29.37 5.75
N ALA A 389 -41.22 -28.99 5.44
CA ALA A 389 -40.65 -27.69 5.75
C ALA A 389 -41.69 -26.59 5.52
N PRO A 390 -41.77 -25.57 6.40
CA PRO A 390 -42.70 -24.46 6.23
C PRO A 390 -42.66 -23.98 4.78
N SER A 391 -43.84 -23.71 4.19
CA SER A 391 -43.96 -23.29 2.80
C SER A 391 -42.84 -22.33 2.44
N VAL A 392 -42.22 -22.47 1.27
CA VAL A 392 -41.05 -21.69 0.81
C VAL A 392 -41.17 -20.18 1.06
N ALA A 393 -42.41 -19.65 1.16
CA ALA A 393 -42.73 -18.28 1.54
C ALA A 393 -42.42 -17.85 3.01
N ALA A 394 -42.11 -18.79 3.91
CA ALA A 394 -41.83 -18.53 5.34
C ALA A 394 -40.44 -19.01 5.81
N ALA A 395 -39.61 -19.58 4.90
CA ALA A 395 -38.24 -19.96 5.23
C ALA A 395 -37.35 -18.71 5.30
N GLN A 396 -36.85 -18.39 6.50
CA GLN A 396 -35.94 -17.26 6.69
C GLN A 396 -34.59 -17.52 6.00
N GLU A 397 -34.13 -16.56 5.19
CA GLU A 397 -32.84 -16.63 4.49
C GLU A 397 -31.69 -16.68 5.50
N ARG A 398 -30.75 -17.60 5.30
CA ARG A 398 -29.57 -17.74 6.17
C ARG A 398 -28.39 -18.31 5.40
N GLY A 399 -27.18 -18.02 5.89
CA GLY A 399 -25.98 -18.62 5.35
C GLY A 399 -24.70 -17.94 5.81
N LEU A 400 -23.69 -17.95 4.95
CA LEU A 400 -22.37 -17.43 5.24
C LEU A 400 -22.02 -16.33 4.23
N ILE A 401 -21.58 -15.17 4.74
CA ILE A 401 -20.79 -14.26 3.94
C ILE A 401 -19.35 -14.73 4.01
N PHE A 402 -18.82 -15.19 2.89
CA PHE A 402 -17.42 -15.55 2.76
C PHE A 402 -16.62 -14.32 2.32
N ILE A 403 -15.53 -14.04 3.05
CA ILE A 403 -14.52 -13.06 2.67
C ILE A 403 -13.18 -13.77 2.57
N GLY A 404 -12.52 -13.65 1.43
CA GLY A 404 -11.17 -14.15 1.17
C GLY A 404 -10.21 -13.00 0.87
N PHE A 405 -8.97 -13.07 1.37
CA PHE A 405 -7.89 -12.16 0.98
C PHE A 405 -6.73 -12.93 0.32
N ASN A 406 -6.24 -12.39 -0.78
CA ASN A 406 -5.23 -12.98 -1.65
C ASN A 406 -4.43 -11.89 -2.39
N ALA A 407 -3.24 -12.21 -2.88
CA ALA A 407 -2.47 -11.33 -3.76
C ALA A 407 -2.79 -11.56 -5.25
N ASP A 408 -3.38 -12.70 -5.59
CA ASP A 408 -3.67 -13.11 -6.95
C ASP A 408 -4.94 -13.99 -6.97
N PHE A 409 -5.99 -13.56 -7.67
CA PHE A 409 -7.25 -14.32 -7.74
C PHE A 409 -7.06 -15.65 -8.47
N GLU A 410 -6.36 -15.60 -9.60
CA GLU A 410 -6.23 -16.68 -10.58
C GLU A 410 -5.36 -17.79 -10.03
N ARG A 411 -4.28 -17.41 -9.32
CA ARG A 411 -3.41 -18.37 -8.65
C ARG A 411 -4.01 -18.88 -7.34
N GLN A 412 -4.90 -18.15 -6.67
CA GLN A 412 -5.35 -18.55 -5.32
C GLN A 412 -6.81 -18.97 -5.30
N PHE A 413 -7.73 -18.01 -5.14
CA PHE A 413 -9.14 -18.32 -4.92
C PHE A 413 -9.77 -19.14 -6.06
N GLU A 414 -9.43 -18.86 -7.32
CA GLU A 414 -9.98 -19.54 -8.48
C GLU A 414 -9.46 -20.96 -8.65
N VAL A 415 -8.19 -21.22 -8.32
CA VAL A 415 -7.66 -22.59 -8.24
C VAL A 415 -8.41 -23.36 -7.16
N VAL A 416 -8.55 -22.80 -5.96
CA VAL A 416 -9.23 -23.47 -4.85
C VAL A 416 -10.68 -23.79 -5.20
N GLN A 417 -11.45 -22.83 -5.71
CA GLN A 417 -12.86 -23.02 -6.03
C GLN A 417 -13.07 -23.84 -7.32
N GLY A 418 -12.47 -23.42 -8.43
CA GLY A 418 -12.71 -23.98 -9.75
C GLY A 418 -11.98 -25.30 -9.98
N GLN A 419 -10.72 -25.42 -9.58
CA GLN A 419 -9.89 -26.59 -9.89
C GLN A 419 -9.85 -27.60 -8.76
N TRP A 420 -9.98 -27.18 -7.50
CA TRP A 420 -9.89 -28.10 -6.37
C TRP A 420 -11.24 -28.49 -5.81
N LEU A 421 -12.19 -27.57 -5.62
CA LEU A 421 -13.51 -27.88 -5.06
C LEU A 421 -14.49 -28.40 -6.13
N ASN A 422 -14.44 -27.84 -7.35
CA ASN A 422 -15.34 -28.22 -8.43
C ASN A 422 -14.81 -29.34 -9.34
N ASP A 423 -13.51 -29.66 -9.32
CA ASP A 423 -12.92 -30.74 -10.12
C ASP A 423 -12.17 -31.76 -9.24
N GLY A 424 -12.59 -33.02 -9.31
CA GLY A 424 -12.03 -34.13 -8.52
C GLY A 424 -10.79 -34.78 -9.15
N ASN A 425 -10.42 -34.42 -10.39
CA ASN A 425 -9.33 -35.06 -11.14
C ASN A 425 -7.99 -34.98 -10.41
N ALA A 426 -7.64 -33.82 -9.85
CA ALA A 426 -6.40 -33.63 -9.09
C ALA A 426 -6.30 -34.61 -7.88
N PHE A 427 -7.44 -35.10 -7.39
CA PHE A 427 -7.55 -36.00 -6.24
C PHE A 427 -7.81 -37.46 -6.65
N GLY A 428 -7.82 -37.78 -7.95
CA GLY A 428 -8.17 -39.12 -8.45
C GLY A 428 -9.65 -39.47 -8.27
N LEU A 429 -10.52 -38.47 -8.13
CA LEU A 429 -11.96 -38.64 -7.91
C LEU A 429 -12.79 -38.39 -9.18
N GLY A 430 -12.16 -38.21 -10.34
CA GLY A 430 -12.86 -37.95 -11.60
C GLY A 430 -13.78 -36.74 -11.48
N GLU A 431 -15.05 -36.93 -11.84
CA GLU A 431 -16.06 -35.86 -11.85
C GLU A 431 -16.67 -35.56 -10.47
N HIS A 432 -16.28 -36.26 -9.40
CA HIS A 432 -16.83 -36.01 -8.06
C HIS A 432 -16.39 -34.63 -7.53
N GLN A 433 -17.36 -33.88 -7.01
CA GLN A 433 -17.16 -32.53 -6.50
C GLN A 433 -17.17 -32.46 -4.96
N ASP A 434 -16.79 -31.30 -4.43
CA ASP A 434 -16.95 -30.98 -3.02
C ASP A 434 -18.43 -31.11 -2.60
N TYR A 435 -18.67 -31.73 -1.45
CA TYR A 435 -20.03 -32.00 -0.98
C TYR A 435 -20.82 -30.73 -0.62
N LEU A 436 -20.15 -29.71 -0.10
CA LEU A 436 -20.80 -28.48 0.35
C LEU A 436 -20.95 -27.52 -0.83
N VAL A 437 -19.85 -27.17 -1.48
CA VAL A 437 -19.75 -26.02 -2.40
C VAL A 437 -19.49 -26.39 -3.87
N GLY A 438 -19.60 -27.66 -4.24
CA GLY A 438 -19.52 -28.09 -5.64
C GLY A 438 -20.60 -27.42 -6.52
N SER A 439 -20.23 -26.98 -7.71
CA SER A 439 -21.09 -26.23 -8.63
C SER A 439 -22.16 -27.05 -9.37
N ARG A 440 -21.98 -28.37 -9.52
CA ARG A 440 -22.88 -29.24 -10.29
C ARG A 440 -24.06 -29.71 -9.46
N SER A 441 -25.15 -29.90 -10.17
CA SER A 441 -26.47 -30.03 -9.60
C SER A 441 -26.76 -31.46 -9.10
N GLU A 442 -26.43 -32.51 -9.84
CA GLU A 442 -26.41 -33.88 -9.30
C GLU A 442 -24.97 -34.37 -9.15
N ALA A 443 -24.58 -34.62 -7.90
CA ALA A 443 -23.28 -35.18 -7.60
C ALA A 443 -23.42 -36.25 -6.51
N THR A 444 -22.77 -37.38 -6.71
CA THR A 444 -22.46 -38.32 -5.63
C THR A 444 -21.11 -37.94 -5.04
N TYR A 445 -20.98 -38.07 -3.73
CA TYR A 445 -19.72 -37.88 -3.02
C TYR A 445 -19.18 -39.23 -2.58
N ALA A 446 -17.91 -39.49 -2.88
CA ALA A 446 -17.24 -40.72 -2.49
C ALA A 446 -16.57 -40.58 -1.12
N VAL A 447 -17.12 -41.24 -0.11
CA VAL A 447 -16.41 -41.49 1.14
C VAL A 447 -15.42 -42.64 0.88
N SER A 448 -14.14 -42.34 1.03
CA SER A 448 -13.04 -43.27 0.80
C SER A 448 -13.19 -44.54 1.65
N GLY A 449 -13.10 -45.71 1.00
CA GLY A 449 -13.28 -47.03 1.60
C GLY A 449 -12.99 -48.14 0.59
N ALA A 450 -12.99 -49.40 1.04
CA ALA A 450 -12.92 -50.56 0.16
C ALA A 450 -14.03 -51.57 0.54
N PRO A 451 -15.16 -51.61 -0.20
CA PRO A 451 -15.56 -50.69 -1.27
C PRO A 451 -15.83 -49.26 -0.76
N PRO A 452 -15.80 -48.22 -1.62
CA PRO A 452 -16.18 -46.85 -1.23
C PRO A 452 -17.68 -46.74 -0.97
N PHE A 453 -18.07 -45.78 -0.12
CA PHE A 453 -19.48 -45.46 0.14
C PHE A 453 -19.85 -44.15 -0.58
N PHE A 454 -20.99 -44.14 -1.28
CA PHE A 454 -21.44 -42.97 -2.02
C PHE A 454 -22.59 -42.27 -1.29
N VAL A 455 -22.40 -40.99 -1.02
CA VAL A 455 -23.39 -40.12 -0.38
C VAL A 455 -24.07 -39.29 -1.46
N THR A 456 -25.40 -39.25 -1.42
CA THR A 456 -26.18 -38.37 -2.30
C THR A 456 -26.09 -36.92 -1.83
N ARG A 457 -26.02 -35.99 -2.78
CA ARG A 457 -26.00 -34.54 -2.54
C ARG A 457 -27.24 -33.90 -3.14
N ASP A 458 -27.87 -32.99 -2.39
CA ASP A 458 -28.95 -32.14 -2.90
C ASP A 458 -28.38 -30.86 -3.53
N ARG A 459 -28.94 -30.46 -4.68
CA ARG A 459 -28.64 -29.25 -5.46
C ARG A 459 -28.61 -27.98 -4.62
N GLY A 460 -29.44 -27.93 -3.59
CA GLY A 460 -29.68 -26.72 -2.81
C GLY A 460 -28.94 -26.60 -1.49
N LEU A 461 -27.90 -27.41 -1.22
CA LEU A 461 -27.23 -27.37 0.09
C LEU A 461 -26.53 -26.03 0.36
N VAL A 462 -25.66 -25.59 -0.55
CA VAL A 462 -25.06 -24.25 -0.54
C VAL A 462 -25.29 -23.62 -1.90
N ARG A 463 -25.96 -22.46 -1.93
CA ARG A 463 -26.19 -21.70 -3.17
C ARG A 463 -25.42 -20.39 -3.14
N THR A 464 -24.65 -20.11 -4.19
CA THR A 464 -24.04 -18.79 -4.36
C THR A 464 -25.11 -17.80 -4.77
N ARG A 465 -25.40 -16.82 -3.92
CA ARG A 465 -26.35 -15.71 -4.16
C ARG A 465 -25.64 -14.43 -4.59
N GLY A 466 -24.32 -14.41 -4.62
CA GLY A 466 -23.56 -13.24 -5.04
C GLY A 466 -22.06 -13.44 -4.92
N CYS A 467 -21.30 -12.79 -5.80
CA CYS A 467 -19.85 -12.72 -5.76
C CYS A 467 -19.37 -11.33 -6.22
N ASP A 468 -18.36 -10.79 -5.56
CA ASP A 468 -17.63 -9.60 -6.01
C ASP A 468 -16.13 -9.79 -5.79
N TYR A 469 -15.34 -9.33 -6.77
CA TYR A 469 -13.90 -9.16 -6.64
C TYR A 469 -13.59 -7.70 -6.38
N LEU A 470 -12.89 -7.45 -5.27
CA LEU A 470 -12.59 -6.13 -4.77
C LEU A 470 -11.09 -6.00 -4.50
N PHE A 471 -10.63 -4.78 -4.32
CA PHE A 471 -9.28 -4.46 -3.88
C PHE A 471 -9.36 -3.67 -2.58
N MET A 472 -8.71 -4.17 -1.52
CA MET A 472 -8.57 -3.49 -0.23
C MET A 472 -7.18 -2.81 -0.17
N PRO A 473 -7.06 -1.53 -0.58
CA PRO A 473 -5.79 -0.81 -0.58
C PRO A 473 -5.25 -0.54 0.82
N GLY A 474 -3.94 -0.29 0.91
CA GLY A 474 -3.32 0.34 2.07
C GLY A 474 -3.85 1.77 2.31
N ARG A 475 -3.73 2.26 3.55
CA ARG A 475 -4.16 3.63 3.91
C ARG A 475 -3.45 4.70 3.10
N ALA A 476 -2.18 4.50 2.74
CA ALA A 476 -1.39 5.39 1.91
C ALA A 476 -2.01 5.57 0.52
N ALA A 477 -2.45 4.47 -0.08
CA ALA A 477 -3.13 4.47 -1.37
C ALA A 477 -4.49 5.14 -1.26
N LEU A 478 -5.28 4.84 -0.20
CA LEU A 478 -6.54 5.52 0.07
C LEU A 478 -6.37 7.02 0.30
N ALA A 479 -5.32 7.44 1.00
CA ALA A 479 -4.99 8.85 1.17
C ALA A 479 -4.76 9.52 -0.18
N ARG A 480 -4.00 8.88 -1.07
CA ARG A 480 -3.75 9.38 -2.42
C ARG A 480 -4.99 9.36 -3.31
N LEU A 481 -5.86 8.36 -3.17
CA LEU A 481 -7.16 8.35 -3.85
C LEU A 481 -8.07 9.46 -3.30
N SER A 482 -8.10 9.69 -1.99
CA SER A 482 -8.93 10.72 -1.33
C SER A 482 -8.44 12.15 -1.57
N ALA A 483 -7.16 12.30 -1.91
CA ALA A 483 -6.61 13.56 -2.36
C ALA A 483 -7.39 14.00 -3.60
N TYR A 484 -7.63 15.31 -3.73
CA TYR A 484 -8.11 15.82 -5.01
C TYR A 484 -7.18 15.30 -6.12
N PRO A 485 -7.69 14.92 -7.31
CA PRO A 485 -6.81 14.61 -8.43
C PRO A 485 -5.87 15.79 -8.51
N SER A 486 -4.59 15.56 -8.23
CA SER A 486 -3.69 16.68 -8.01
C SER A 486 -3.70 17.47 -9.31
N PRO A 487 -4.23 18.71 -9.33
CA PRO A 487 -4.25 19.51 -10.55
C PRO A 487 -2.80 19.75 -11.02
N VAL A 488 -1.82 19.49 -10.14
CA VAL A 488 -0.40 19.34 -10.45
C VAL A 488 -0.10 18.38 -11.61
N MET A 489 -0.82 17.26 -11.79
CA MET A 489 -0.55 16.35 -12.91
C MET A 489 -0.94 16.95 -14.26
N GLU A 490 -1.86 17.92 -14.30
CA GLU A 490 -2.20 18.66 -15.52
C GLU A 490 -1.21 19.80 -15.84
N LEU A 491 -0.29 20.11 -14.93
CA LEU A 491 0.72 21.17 -15.11
C LEU A 491 1.95 20.72 -15.90
N GLU A 492 2.12 19.43 -16.11
CA GLU A 492 3.33 18.84 -16.71
C GLU A 492 3.02 18.08 -17.99
N GLN A 493 4.00 18.05 -18.89
CA GLN A 493 4.00 17.20 -20.07
C GLN A 493 5.26 16.37 -20.03
N ILE A 494 5.13 15.09 -19.69
CA ILE A 494 6.25 14.17 -19.51
C ILE A 494 6.54 13.47 -20.85
N PRO A 495 7.69 13.73 -21.51
CA PRO A 495 8.04 13.03 -22.74
C PRO A 495 8.29 11.54 -22.48
N ALA A 496 7.85 10.67 -23.39
CA ALA A 496 8.05 9.22 -23.27
C ALA A 496 9.54 8.80 -23.18
N THR A 497 10.46 9.60 -23.74
CA THR A 497 11.91 9.36 -23.72
C THR A 497 12.60 9.84 -22.44
N GLU A 498 11.86 10.51 -21.56
CA GLU A 498 12.43 11.14 -20.37
C GLU A 498 12.95 10.15 -19.33
N PRO A 499 12.23 9.06 -18.98
CA PRO A 499 12.71 8.10 -17.99
C PRO A 499 14.08 7.50 -18.35
N GLU A 500 14.28 7.11 -19.61
CA GLU A 500 15.56 6.59 -20.11
C GLU A 500 16.67 7.65 -20.05
N ALA A 501 16.36 8.91 -20.36
CA ALA A 501 17.31 10.01 -20.21
C ALA A 501 17.74 10.21 -18.76
N ILE A 502 16.78 10.18 -17.82
CA ILE A 502 17.05 10.30 -16.37
C ILE A 502 17.97 9.17 -15.90
N GLN A 503 17.69 7.92 -16.27
CA GLN A 503 18.54 6.77 -15.91
C GLN A 503 19.97 6.95 -16.42
N ARG A 504 20.15 7.43 -17.67
CA ARG A 504 21.47 7.74 -18.22
C ARG A 504 22.21 8.81 -17.41
N VAL A 505 21.52 9.89 -17.00
CA VAL A 505 22.12 10.93 -16.15
C VAL A 505 22.59 10.35 -14.82
N VAL A 506 21.74 9.59 -14.12
CA VAL A 506 22.07 8.96 -12.83
C VAL A 506 23.29 8.05 -12.96
N GLY A 507 23.34 7.22 -13.99
CA GLY A 507 24.48 6.33 -14.27
C GLY A 507 25.78 7.10 -14.53
N LEU A 508 25.73 8.20 -15.30
CA LEU A 508 26.91 9.02 -15.60
C LEU A 508 27.43 9.75 -14.34
N VAL A 509 26.53 10.35 -13.56
CA VAL A 509 26.89 11.10 -12.35
C VAL A 509 27.47 10.17 -11.29
N THR A 510 26.81 9.05 -10.98
CA THR A 510 27.31 8.09 -9.99
C THR A 510 28.64 7.46 -10.40
N LYS A 511 28.82 7.16 -11.70
CA LYS A 511 30.11 6.67 -12.25
C LYS A 511 31.21 7.72 -12.11
N GLN A 512 30.93 8.98 -12.40
CA GLN A 512 31.88 10.08 -12.20
C GLN A 512 32.25 10.23 -10.72
N MET A 513 31.26 10.24 -9.83
CA MET A 513 31.47 10.33 -8.38
C MET A 513 32.36 9.20 -7.85
N ARG A 514 32.08 7.94 -8.23
CA ARG A 514 32.94 6.79 -7.84
C ARG A 514 34.38 6.94 -8.31
N ARG A 515 34.59 7.49 -9.51
CA ARG A 515 35.93 7.76 -10.06
C ARG A 515 36.63 8.90 -9.30
N SER A 516 35.96 10.03 -9.13
CA SER A 516 36.51 11.22 -8.46
C SER A 516 36.89 10.97 -7.00
N TYR A 517 36.19 10.06 -6.32
CA TYR A 517 36.45 9.70 -4.92
C TYR A 517 36.98 8.27 -4.77
N ALA A 518 37.62 7.68 -5.80
CA ALA A 518 38.15 6.32 -5.72
C ALA A 518 39.20 6.16 -4.59
N SER A 519 40.02 7.19 -4.36
CA SER A 519 41.13 7.20 -3.38
C SER A 519 41.03 8.31 -2.33
N THR A 520 39.89 8.98 -2.21
CA THR A 520 39.69 10.11 -1.28
C THR A 520 38.44 9.92 -0.44
N ARG A 521 38.56 10.19 0.86
CA ARG A 521 37.47 10.21 1.84
C ARG A 521 37.59 11.49 2.70
N PRO A 522 36.48 12.04 3.22
CA PRO A 522 35.10 11.64 2.93
C PRO A 522 34.70 11.98 1.49
N MET A 523 33.75 11.22 0.96
CA MET A 523 33.07 11.54 -0.28
C MET A 523 32.15 12.74 -0.06
N LEU A 524 32.23 13.72 -0.95
CA LEU A 524 31.34 14.89 -0.93
C LEU A 524 30.19 14.70 -1.92
N ARG A 525 29.25 15.65 -1.90
CA ARG A 525 28.09 15.66 -2.80
C ARG A 525 28.52 15.75 -4.26
N GLY A 526 27.75 15.13 -5.17
CA GLY A 526 28.04 15.15 -6.60
C GLY A 526 27.77 16.51 -7.25
N GLN A 527 26.90 17.31 -6.64
CA GLN A 527 26.61 18.70 -7.01
C GLN A 527 26.77 19.56 -5.76
N HIS A 528 27.27 20.78 -5.95
CA HIS A 528 27.61 21.70 -4.87
C HIS A 528 28.46 21.09 -3.73
N PRO A 529 29.63 20.48 -4.03
CA PRO A 529 30.49 19.82 -3.05
C PRO A 529 31.11 20.78 -2.03
N LYS A 530 31.40 22.04 -2.40
CA LYS A 530 31.96 23.02 -1.47
C LYS A 530 30.85 23.74 -0.72
N MET A 531 30.79 23.55 0.59
CA MET A 531 29.91 24.30 1.50
C MET A 531 30.68 25.48 2.11
N HIS A 532 30.09 26.67 2.08
CA HIS A 532 30.62 27.86 2.75
C HIS A 532 30.08 27.99 4.18
N ALA A 533 28.83 27.62 4.41
CA ALA A 533 28.22 27.72 5.72
C ALA A 533 27.04 26.77 5.89
N CYS A 534 26.84 26.30 7.12
CA CYS A 534 25.59 25.70 7.58
C CYS A 534 25.13 26.47 8.82
N VAL A 535 24.03 27.20 8.71
CA VAL A 535 23.58 28.18 9.71
C VAL A 535 22.17 27.87 10.18
N LYS A 536 21.88 28.20 11.44
CA LYS A 536 20.51 28.27 11.97
C LYS A 536 19.83 29.52 11.45
N ALA A 537 18.55 29.39 11.12
CA ALA A 537 17.71 30.49 10.69
C ALA A 537 16.28 30.29 11.23
N CYS A 538 15.45 31.33 11.07
CA CYS A 538 14.02 31.25 11.26
C CYS A 538 13.34 31.55 9.92
N PHE A 539 12.41 30.69 9.51
CA PHE A 539 11.56 30.90 8.34
C PHE A 539 10.19 31.38 8.82
N ILE A 540 9.90 32.66 8.60
CA ILE A 540 8.74 33.34 9.16
C ILE A 540 7.73 33.53 8.04
N VAL A 541 6.67 32.71 8.02
CA VAL A 541 5.53 32.93 7.12
C VAL A 541 4.76 34.14 7.63
N GLU A 542 4.61 35.15 6.77
CA GLU A 542 3.96 36.42 7.11
C GLU A 542 2.46 36.37 6.80
N ASP A 543 1.79 37.53 6.68
CA ASP A 543 0.44 37.58 6.14
C ASP A 543 0.48 37.35 4.63
N VAL A 544 0.26 36.09 4.24
CA VAL A 544 0.30 35.65 2.85
C VAL A 544 -1.00 36.05 2.16
N PRO A 545 -0.96 36.61 0.93
CA PRO A 545 -2.18 36.89 0.18
C PRO A 545 -3.05 35.64 -0.04
N GLU A 546 -4.36 35.81 -0.04
CA GLU A 546 -5.32 34.70 -0.06
C GLU A 546 -5.07 33.68 -1.17
N ASP A 547 -4.75 34.15 -2.38
CA ASP A 547 -4.49 33.29 -3.53
C ASP A 547 -3.15 32.54 -3.47
N LEU A 548 -2.29 32.84 -2.48
CA LEU A 548 -1.01 32.18 -2.22
C LEU A 548 -1.01 31.33 -0.93
N ARG A 549 -2.11 31.33 -0.16
CA ARG A 549 -2.26 30.57 1.09
C ARG A 549 -2.46 29.08 0.83
N VAL A 550 -1.39 28.40 0.46
CA VAL A 550 -1.39 27.00 0.06
C VAL A 550 -0.19 26.28 0.66
N GLY A 551 -0.39 25.06 1.16
CA GLY A 551 0.68 24.22 1.67
C GLY A 551 1.32 24.81 2.93
N LEU A 552 2.64 25.01 2.89
CA LEU A 552 3.41 25.67 3.95
C LEU A 552 2.91 27.09 4.26
N PHE A 553 2.22 27.74 3.31
CA PHE A 553 1.71 29.11 3.44
C PHE A 553 0.22 29.18 3.84
N GLU A 554 -0.42 28.05 4.11
CA GLU A 554 -1.86 27.96 4.38
C GLU A 554 -2.25 28.51 5.75
N PHE A 555 -1.38 28.35 6.74
CA PHE A 555 -1.66 28.72 8.12
C PHE A 555 -1.43 30.21 8.39
N PRO A 556 -2.06 30.77 9.45
CA PRO A 556 -1.76 32.13 9.92
C PRO A 556 -0.27 32.35 10.15
N PRO A 557 0.20 33.62 10.21
CA PRO A 557 1.61 33.94 10.37
C PRO A 557 2.29 33.09 11.44
N ARG A 558 3.33 32.35 11.03
CA ARG A 558 3.98 31.33 11.85
C ARG A 558 5.48 31.36 11.61
N GLU A 559 6.24 31.26 12.69
CA GLU A 559 7.68 31.12 12.67
C GLU A 559 8.06 29.63 12.76
N TYR A 560 8.95 29.21 11.87
CA TYR A 560 9.52 27.88 11.83
C TYR A 560 11.03 27.98 12.06
N GLU A 561 11.61 27.05 12.83
CA GLU A 561 13.06 26.90 12.81
C GLU A 561 13.51 26.42 11.42
N ALA A 562 14.72 26.79 11.01
CA ALA A 562 15.29 26.34 9.75
C ALA A 562 16.81 26.14 9.82
N TRP A 563 17.31 25.26 8.97
CA TRP A 563 18.74 25.13 8.66
C TRP A 563 19.00 25.55 7.23
N ILE A 564 20.02 26.39 7.02
CA ILE A 564 20.39 26.89 5.70
C ILE A 564 21.83 26.50 5.39
N ARG A 565 22.04 25.92 4.20
CA ARG A 565 23.35 25.63 3.64
C ARG A 565 23.64 26.54 2.47
N PHE A 566 24.79 27.22 2.51
CA PHE A 566 25.35 28.00 1.41
C PHE A 566 26.49 27.22 0.77
N SER A 567 26.53 27.15 -0.56
CA SER A 567 27.50 26.30 -1.29
C SER A 567 27.82 26.81 -2.70
N ALA A 568 28.93 26.36 -3.28
CA ALA A 568 29.34 26.68 -4.65
C ALA A 568 29.08 25.51 -5.61
N SER A 569 28.72 25.78 -6.86
CA SER A 569 28.18 24.79 -7.82
C SER A 569 29.22 23.88 -8.48
N HIS A 570 30.50 24.27 -8.50
CA HIS A 570 31.55 23.54 -9.20
C HIS A 570 31.63 22.09 -8.72
N SER A 571 31.74 21.13 -9.64
CA SER A 571 31.74 19.69 -9.33
C SER A 571 32.95 19.19 -8.53
N GLY A 572 33.89 20.07 -8.19
CA GLY A 572 35.06 19.79 -7.34
C GLY A 572 35.29 20.93 -6.34
N LEU A 573 36.23 20.73 -5.43
CA LEU A 573 36.61 21.78 -4.48
C LEU A 573 37.45 22.85 -5.19
N GLN A 574 36.94 24.08 -5.23
CA GLN A 574 37.56 25.23 -5.89
C GLN A 574 37.75 26.39 -4.90
N SER A 575 38.81 27.19 -5.10
CA SER A 575 39.00 28.44 -4.36
C SER A 575 37.90 29.47 -4.71
N ASP A 576 37.44 30.19 -3.69
CA ASP A 576 36.46 31.28 -3.81
C ASP A 576 36.98 32.50 -4.60
N ALA A 577 38.29 32.52 -4.91
CA ALA A 577 38.85 33.51 -5.81
C ALA A 577 38.39 33.34 -7.28
N LYS A 578 37.87 32.17 -7.64
CA LYS A 578 37.35 31.89 -8.98
C LYS A 578 35.83 32.06 -9.01
N ALA A 579 35.32 32.59 -10.11
CA ALA A 579 33.89 32.74 -10.33
C ALA A 579 33.21 31.36 -10.39
N ASP A 580 32.02 31.28 -9.79
CA ASP A 580 31.18 30.09 -9.75
C ASP A 580 29.75 30.47 -9.32
N ALA A 581 28.78 29.64 -9.70
CA ALA A 581 27.41 29.78 -9.24
C ALA A 581 27.30 29.42 -7.76
N GLN A 582 26.44 30.11 -7.02
CA GLN A 582 26.23 29.97 -5.59
C GLN A 582 24.83 29.43 -5.32
N GLY A 583 24.73 28.43 -4.45
CA GLY A 583 23.49 27.81 -4.02
C GLY A 583 23.13 28.18 -2.58
N ILE A 584 21.82 28.17 -2.32
CA ILE A 584 21.22 28.21 -0.98
C ILE A 584 20.22 27.05 -0.88
N ALA A 585 20.37 26.22 0.15
CA ALA A 585 19.45 25.13 0.46
C ALA A 585 18.88 25.37 1.86
N ILE A 586 17.55 25.43 1.96
CA ILE A 586 16.81 25.79 3.17
C ILE A 586 15.99 24.56 3.57
N LYS A 587 16.14 24.11 4.82
CA LYS A 587 15.33 23.04 5.41
C LYS A 587 14.52 23.66 6.55
N VAL A 588 13.22 23.78 6.33
CA VAL A 588 12.24 24.28 7.29
C VAL A 588 11.82 23.11 8.19
N LEU A 589 11.85 23.30 9.50
CA LEU A 589 11.50 22.31 10.52
C LEU A 589 10.02 22.41 10.91
N ASP A 590 9.51 21.43 11.64
CA ASP A 590 8.14 21.36 12.19
C ASP A 590 7.01 21.54 11.15
N VAL A 591 7.25 21.05 9.94
CA VAL A 591 6.25 20.91 8.88
C VAL A 591 5.63 19.52 9.01
N GLU A 592 4.53 19.42 9.75
CA GLU A 592 3.93 18.15 10.20
C GLU A 592 3.20 17.37 9.08
N GLU A 593 2.80 18.04 8.00
CA GLU A 593 2.00 17.40 6.94
C GLU A 593 2.81 16.42 6.08
N GLU A 594 2.13 15.64 5.25
CA GLU A 594 2.75 14.61 4.42
C GLU A 594 3.77 15.17 3.40
N LYS A 595 4.89 14.46 3.22
CA LYS A 595 5.90 14.71 2.16
C LYS A 595 5.75 13.76 0.98
N ILE A 596 6.18 14.19 -0.20
CA ILE A 596 6.03 13.46 -1.47
C ILE A 596 6.89 12.19 -1.51
N LEU A 597 8.09 12.21 -0.92
CA LEU A 597 9.01 11.09 -0.95
C LEU A 597 8.53 9.96 -0.02
N PRO A 598 8.28 8.73 -0.52
CA PRO A 598 7.69 7.65 0.28
C PRO A 598 8.47 7.32 1.56
N GLU A 599 9.81 7.32 1.49
CA GLU A 599 10.71 7.00 2.60
C GLU A 599 10.78 8.13 3.65
N GLU A 600 10.43 9.36 3.25
CA GLU A 600 10.49 10.58 4.07
C GLU A 600 9.08 11.14 4.32
N ARG A 601 8.04 10.36 4.03
CA ARG A 601 6.64 10.77 3.98
C ARG A 601 6.15 11.48 5.24
N TRP A 602 6.66 11.05 6.40
CA TRP A 602 6.29 11.56 7.72
C TRP A 602 7.39 12.38 8.38
N CYS A 603 8.46 12.70 7.66
CA CYS A 603 9.48 13.60 8.17
C CYS A 603 8.91 15.01 8.30
N LYS A 604 9.24 15.66 9.42
CA LYS A 604 8.67 16.95 9.83
C LYS A 604 9.38 18.15 9.22
N THR A 605 9.95 18.00 8.03
CA THR A 605 10.85 18.98 7.42
C THR A 605 10.52 19.21 5.95
N GLN A 606 10.72 20.42 5.43
CA GLN A 606 10.54 20.71 4.00
C GLN A 606 11.74 21.48 3.45
N ASP A 607 12.17 21.12 2.25
CA ASP A 607 13.35 21.68 1.61
C ASP A 607 13.01 22.65 0.47
N PHE A 608 13.79 23.73 0.37
CA PHE A 608 13.86 24.60 -0.80
C PHE A 608 15.31 24.71 -1.26
N ILE A 609 15.55 24.58 -2.57
CA ILE A 609 16.89 24.65 -3.14
C ILE A 609 16.90 25.65 -4.28
N LEU A 610 17.74 26.67 -4.16
CA LEU A 610 17.84 27.80 -5.06
C LEU A 610 19.30 28.09 -5.42
N VAL A 611 19.52 28.79 -6.53
CA VAL A 611 20.83 29.15 -7.08
C VAL A 611 20.81 30.63 -7.49
N ASN A 612 21.97 31.28 -7.54
CA ASN A 612 22.11 32.70 -7.83
C ASN A 612 21.95 33.08 -9.31
N HIS A 613 21.06 32.41 -10.03
CA HIS A 613 20.71 32.69 -11.42
C HIS A 613 19.21 32.45 -11.64
N ASP A 614 18.56 33.24 -12.50
CA ASP A 614 17.10 33.31 -12.64
C ASP A 614 16.47 32.19 -13.49
N VAL A 615 17.25 31.61 -14.40
CA VAL A 615 16.88 30.50 -15.28
C VAL A 615 17.94 29.41 -15.29
N PHE A 616 17.52 28.16 -15.54
CA PHE A 616 18.44 27.05 -15.74
C PHE A 616 19.02 27.06 -17.17
N PHE A 617 20.18 26.45 -17.37
CA PHE A 617 20.90 26.52 -18.66
C PHE A 617 20.54 25.40 -19.64
N LEU A 618 19.78 24.38 -19.23
CA LEU A 618 19.35 23.26 -20.10
C LEU A 618 17.82 23.14 -20.12
N PRO A 619 17.21 22.75 -21.26
CA PRO A 619 15.76 22.67 -21.39
C PRO A 619 15.11 21.51 -20.63
N ASN A 620 15.68 20.30 -20.70
CA ASN A 620 14.98 19.08 -20.31
C ASN A 620 15.95 17.94 -19.97
N ALA A 621 15.42 16.80 -19.54
CA ALA A 621 16.24 15.66 -19.10
C ALA A 621 17.15 15.09 -20.19
N LEU A 622 16.70 15.07 -21.44
CA LEU A 622 17.50 14.58 -22.57
C LEU A 622 18.73 15.47 -22.79
N ALA A 623 18.56 16.79 -22.74
CA ALA A 623 19.67 17.73 -22.82
C ALA A 623 20.64 17.57 -21.63
N VAL A 624 20.13 17.26 -20.42
CA VAL A 624 21.00 16.93 -19.27
C VAL A 624 21.79 15.64 -19.52
N ALA A 625 21.18 14.60 -20.08
CA ALA A 625 21.87 13.35 -20.41
C ALA A 625 22.98 13.57 -21.44
N ASP A 626 22.67 14.31 -22.51
CA ASP A 626 23.64 14.63 -23.57
C ASP A 626 24.78 15.51 -23.04
N PHE A 627 24.46 16.53 -22.23
CA PHE A 627 25.45 17.38 -21.58
C PHE A 627 26.34 16.59 -20.61
N ALA A 628 25.73 15.78 -19.73
CA ALA A 628 26.44 14.91 -18.80
C ALA A 628 27.40 13.98 -19.53
N ARG A 629 26.99 13.40 -20.67
CA ARG A 629 27.87 12.56 -21.50
C ARG A 629 29.04 13.37 -22.06
N ALA A 630 28.79 14.57 -22.58
CA ALA A 630 29.84 15.43 -23.15
C ALA A 630 30.90 15.80 -22.10
N VAL A 631 30.49 16.11 -20.86
CA VAL A 631 31.41 16.52 -19.80
C VAL A 631 32.05 15.35 -19.03
N THR A 632 31.46 14.16 -19.04
CA THR A 632 31.99 12.96 -18.33
C THR A 632 32.81 12.02 -19.21
N ALA A 633 32.80 12.19 -20.54
CA ALA A 633 33.56 11.37 -21.49
C ALA A 633 35.10 11.51 -21.36
N THR A 634 35.61 12.44 -20.55
CA THR A 634 37.05 12.67 -20.38
C THR A 634 37.55 12.02 -19.08
N GLY A 635 38.41 11.01 -19.23
CA GLY A 635 39.03 10.26 -18.13
C GLY A 635 40.10 11.06 -17.39
N SER A 636 40.40 10.64 -16.16
CA SER A 636 41.38 11.23 -15.26
C SER A 636 42.83 11.01 -15.74
N VAL A 637 43.37 11.95 -16.53
CA VAL A 637 44.83 12.15 -16.70
C VAL A 637 45.09 13.67 -16.74
N ARG A 638 46.14 14.13 -16.03
CA ARG A 638 46.58 15.54 -16.01
C ARG A 638 46.90 16.01 -17.43
N GLY A 639 45.95 16.70 -18.07
CA GLY A 639 46.04 17.21 -19.45
C GLY A 639 44.68 17.50 -20.13
N LEU A 640 43.58 16.91 -19.62
CA LEU A 640 42.27 16.85 -20.31
C LEU A 640 41.23 17.94 -19.97
N ALA A 641 41.57 18.95 -19.15
CA ALA A 641 40.64 20.05 -18.84
C ALA A 641 40.32 20.95 -20.04
N VAL A 642 41.10 20.84 -21.13
CA VAL A 642 40.88 21.55 -22.40
C VAL A 642 39.89 20.76 -23.28
N GLU A 643 40.00 19.43 -23.37
CA GLU A 643 39.06 18.61 -24.17
C GLU A 643 37.64 18.59 -23.62
N SER A 644 37.46 18.59 -22.29
CA SER A 644 36.11 18.69 -21.69
C SER A 644 35.47 20.06 -21.98
N LYS A 645 36.27 21.13 -22.02
CA LYS A 645 35.83 22.47 -22.43
C LYS A 645 35.51 22.54 -23.92
N ILE A 646 36.29 21.88 -24.77
CA ILE A 646 36.03 21.76 -26.21
C ILE A 646 34.72 21.01 -26.45
N ARG A 647 34.52 19.83 -25.86
CA ARG A 647 33.28 19.05 -26.00
C ARG A 647 32.05 19.75 -25.43
N MET A 648 32.21 20.50 -24.34
CA MET A 648 31.16 21.36 -23.80
C MET A 648 30.81 22.48 -24.79
N LEU A 649 31.82 23.12 -25.38
CA LEU A 649 31.63 24.16 -26.38
C LEU A 649 30.97 23.59 -27.65
N GLU A 650 31.41 22.43 -28.15
CA GLU A 650 30.79 21.68 -29.25
C GLU A 650 29.33 21.37 -28.96
N PHE A 651 29.01 20.83 -27.77
CA PHE A 651 27.64 20.56 -27.36
C PHE A 651 26.74 21.80 -27.51
N PHE A 652 27.17 22.94 -26.99
CA PHE A 652 26.35 24.15 -27.08
C PHE A 652 26.35 24.79 -28.47
N LEU A 653 27.44 24.70 -29.24
CA LEU A 653 27.49 25.19 -30.61
C LEU A 653 26.55 24.41 -31.52
N GLU A 654 26.48 23.08 -31.36
CA GLU A 654 25.69 22.18 -32.19
C GLU A 654 24.23 22.04 -31.75
N ARG A 655 23.95 22.03 -30.44
CA ARG A 655 22.61 21.71 -29.92
C ARG A 655 21.86 22.89 -29.28
N ASP A 656 22.53 23.80 -28.57
CA ASP A 656 21.83 24.82 -27.77
C ASP A 656 22.66 26.09 -27.50
N ARG A 657 22.78 26.98 -28.49
CA ARG A 657 23.55 28.23 -28.36
C ARG A 657 23.01 29.16 -27.26
N ARG A 658 21.70 29.08 -26.95
CA ARG A 658 21.06 29.87 -25.89
C ARG A 658 21.52 29.40 -24.51
N GLY A 659 21.59 28.08 -24.29
CA GLY A 659 22.06 27.47 -23.05
C GLY A 659 23.48 27.92 -22.66
N PHE A 660 24.38 28.09 -23.62
CA PHE A 660 25.76 28.55 -23.34
C PHE A 660 25.82 29.94 -22.71
N GLY A 661 25.06 30.89 -23.24
CA GLY A 661 25.03 32.26 -22.69
C GLY A 661 24.42 32.31 -21.28
N ILE A 662 23.51 31.39 -20.96
CA ILE A 662 22.98 31.22 -19.61
C ILE A 662 24.06 30.63 -18.69
N LEU A 663 24.65 29.49 -19.07
CA LEU A 663 25.70 28.82 -18.29
C LEU A 663 26.88 29.76 -18.01
N TRP A 664 27.33 30.50 -19.03
CA TRP A 664 28.45 31.44 -18.89
C TRP A 664 28.16 32.52 -17.85
N ARG A 665 26.95 33.12 -17.87
CA ARG A 665 26.55 34.13 -16.89
C ARG A 665 26.45 33.53 -15.49
N MET A 666 25.89 32.34 -15.37
CA MET A 666 25.75 31.60 -14.12
C MET A 666 27.12 31.33 -13.45
N ILE A 667 28.11 30.85 -14.20
CA ILE A 667 29.44 30.52 -13.65
C ILE A 667 30.42 31.70 -13.61
N SER A 668 30.05 32.85 -14.17
CA SER A 668 30.88 34.08 -14.13
C SER A 668 30.59 34.96 -12.92
N THR A 669 29.69 34.54 -12.02
CA THR A 669 29.39 35.27 -10.79
C THR A 669 30.49 35.11 -9.75
N ARG A 670 30.84 36.21 -9.09
CA ARG A 670 31.76 36.22 -7.95
C ARG A 670 31.24 37.17 -6.88
N PRO A 671 30.36 36.69 -5.98
CA PRO A 671 29.88 37.52 -4.89
C PRO A 671 30.99 37.79 -3.87
N ASP A 672 30.87 38.90 -3.16
CA ASP A 672 31.78 39.24 -2.06
C ASP A 672 31.32 38.58 -0.73
N ASN A 673 30.01 38.38 -0.56
CA ASN A 673 29.41 37.65 0.56
C ASN A 673 28.14 36.91 0.10
N PRO A 674 27.97 35.60 0.38
CA PRO A 674 26.74 34.87 0.08
C PRO A 674 25.47 35.47 0.73
N LEU A 675 25.60 36.20 1.84
CA LEU A 675 24.47 36.85 2.51
C LEU A 675 23.86 38.02 1.71
N ASP A 676 24.59 38.54 0.73
CA ASP A 676 24.17 39.68 -0.11
C ASP A 676 23.66 39.24 -1.49
N VAL A 677 23.47 37.93 -1.70
CA VAL A 677 23.11 37.34 -3.01
C VAL A 677 21.61 37.08 -3.10
N THR A 678 21.04 37.33 -4.27
CA THR A 678 19.69 36.89 -4.61
C THR A 678 19.73 35.49 -5.22
N TYR A 679 18.79 34.63 -4.83
CA TYR A 679 18.72 33.23 -5.27
C TYR A 679 17.35 32.89 -5.84
N TRP A 680 17.29 32.18 -6.95
CA TRP A 680 16.07 31.73 -7.60
C TRP A 680 16.00 30.21 -7.62
N SER A 681 14.77 29.69 -7.68
CA SER A 681 14.56 28.24 -7.76
C SER A 681 14.95 27.65 -9.13
N GLU A 682 15.17 28.50 -10.13
CA GLU A 682 15.43 28.24 -11.57
C GLU A 682 14.30 27.47 -12.29
N THR A 683 13.79 26.43 -11.66
CA THR A 683 12.71 25.56 -12.11
C THR A 683 11.38 25.91 -11.41
N PRO A 684 10.23 25.54 -12.02
CA PRO A 684 8.92 25.72 -11.42
C PRO A 684 8.55 24.64 -10.39
N TYR A 685 7.60 24.95 -9.54
CA TYR A 685 7.02 24.11 -8.48
C TYR A 685 5.50 24.26 -8.50
N ALA A 686 4.78 23.30 -7.94
CA ALA A 686 3.36 23.43 -7.72
C ALA A 686 3.08 24.44 -6.62
N LEU A 687 1.90 25.05 -6.70
CA LEU A 687 1.17 25.66 -5.61
C LEU A 687 -0.29 25.20 -5.73
N ARG A 688 -0.54 23.97 -5.27
CA ARG A 688 -1.79 23.19 -5.46
C ARG A 688 -2.14 22.96 -6.93
N ASP A 689 -2.75 23.93 -7.60
CA ASP A 689 -3.30 23.82 -8.95
C ASP A 689 -2.55 24.67 -9.99
N ARG A 690 -1.55 25.43 -9.55
CA ARG A 690 -0.80 26.38 -10.39
C ARG A 690 0.70 26.11 -10.31
N ALA A 691 1.43 26.51 -11.34
CA ALA A 691 2.89 26.51 -11.31
C ALA A 691 3.42 27.84 -10.75
N VAL A 692 4.50 27.78 -9.96
CA VAL A 692 5.16 28.94 -9.36
C VAL A 692 6.68 28.81 -9.43
N LYS A 693 7.39 29.95 -9.35
CA LYS A 693 8.84 30.00 -9.08
C LYS A 693 9.09 30.71 -7.75
N TYR A 694 10.17 30.32 -7.06
CA TYR A 694 10.57 30.93 -5.79
C TYR A 694 11.80 31.84 -5.96
N LEU A 695 11.84 32.88 -5.15
CA LEU A 695 12.94 33.85 -5.07
C LEU A 695 13.29 34.13 -3.61
N VAL A 696 14.58 34.18 -3.30
CA VAL A 696 15.14 34.58 -2.01
C VAL A 696 15.98 35.83 -2.24
N ARG A 697 15.55 36.98 -1.72
CA ARG A 697 16.16 38.29 -1.96
C ARG A 697 16.62 38.92 -0.64
N PRO A 698 17.89 39.36 -0.49
CA PRO A 698 18.33 40.07 0.70
C PRO A 698 17.49 41.33 0.93
N THR A 699 17.09 41.59 2.18
CA THR A 699 16.29 42.79 2.51
C THR A 699 17.14 44.05 2.64
N ARG A 700 18.46 43.88 2.75
CA ARG A 700 19.43 44.97 2.85
C ARG A 700 20.17 45.12 1.52
N PRO A 701 20.52 46.34 1.11
CA PRO A 701 21.42 46.52 -0.01
C PRO A 701 22.77 45.87 0.32
N ALA A 702 23.42 45.31 -0.70
CA ALA A 702 24.76 44.75 -0.57
C ALA A 702 25.70 45.78 0.08
N GLY A 703 26.52 45.34 1.03
CA GLY A 703 27.51 46.21 1.65
C GLY A 703 28.49 46.82 0.63
N PRO A 704 29.25 47.86 1.00
CA PRO A 704 30.31 48.37 0.15
C PRO A 704 31.29 47.24 -0.22
N LYS A 705 31.67 47.16 -1.50
CA LYS A 705 32.61 46.14 -1.99
C LYS A 705 33.93 46.24 -1.23
N GLY A 706 34.22 45.25 -0.39
CA GLY A 706 35.47 45.16 0.35
C GLY A 706 36.66 44.80 -0.55
N ALA A 707 37.88 44.87 0.00
CA ALA A 707 39.05 44.30 -0.65
C ALA A 707 38.82 42.79 -0.85
N ARG A 708 38.87 42.33 -2.11
CA ARG A 708 38.61 40.92 -2.44
C ARG A 708 39.69 40.03 -1.85
N ALA A 709 39.35 39.27 -0.82
CA ALA A 709 40.21 38.21 -0.32
C ALA A 709 40.42 37.14 -1.42
N SER A 710 41.67 36.77 -1.63
CA SER A 710 42.08 35.75 -2.62
C SER A 710 42.21 34.35 -2.01
N ASP A 711 41.80 34.20 -0.76
CA ASP A 711 41.99 32.97 -0.01
C ASP A 711 41.03 31.87 -0.46
N TYR A 712 41.37 30.64 -0.09
CA TYR A 712 40.64 29.47 -0.55
C TYR A 712 39.18 29.49 -0.11
N ASP A 713 38.89 29.89 1.13
CA ASP A 713 37.57 29.89 1.77
C ASP A 713 37.04 31.31 2.08
N SER A 714 37.39 32.30 1.24
CA SER A 714 37.06 33.70 1.51
C SER A 714 35.56 34.01 1.65
N LEU A 715 34.67 33.19 1.07
CA LEU A 715 33.23 33.34 1.26
C LEU A 715 32.76 32.82 2.63
N GLU A 716 33.38 31.77 3.17
CA GLU A 716 33.13 31.31 4.54
C GLU A 716 33.58 32.39 5.54
N ASP A 717 34.79 32.94 5.35
CA ASP A 717 35.35 33.97 6.21
C ASP A 717 34.48 35.25 6.20
N ALA A 718 33.98 35.65 5.03
CA ALA A 718 33.07 36.79 4.90
C ALA A 718 31.75 36.58 5.65
N MET A 719 31.19 35.37 5.60
CA MET A 719 29.97 35.02 6.34
C MET A 719 30.21 34.96 7.86
N GLU A 720 31.32 34.38 8.31
CA GLU A 720 31.65 34.33 9.75
C GLU A 720 31.90 35.74 10.27
N ALA A 721 32.62 36.60 9.52
CA ALA A 721 32.82 37.99 9.87
C ALA A 721 31.49 38.76 10.01
N ALA A 722 30.52 38.48 9.13
CA ALA A 722 29.20 39.09 9.12
C ALA A 722 28.28 38.60 10.25
N LEU A 723 28.30 37.31 10.58
CA LEU A 723 27.38 36.70 11.55
C LEU A 723 27.95 36.59 12.98
N ARG A 724 29.23 36.88 13.18
CA ARG A 724 29.87 36.86 14.50
C ARG A 724 29.40 37.97 15.46
N PRO A 725 29.21 39.25 15.04
CA PRO A 725 28.77 40.31 15.95
C PRO A 725 27.43 39.97 16.62
N ARG A 726 27.28 40.28 17.91
CA ARG A 726 26.06 39.91 18.67
C ARG A 726 24.78 40.59 18.18
N ASP A 727 24.93 41.73 17.51
CA ASP A 727 23.88 42.51 16.88
C ASP A 727 23.65 42.14 15.40
N ALA A 728 24.36 41.13 14.88
CA ALA A 728 24.14 40.63 13.53
C ALA A 728 22.71 40.08 13.37
N ASP A 729 22.00 40.64 12.40
CA ASP A 729 20.63 40.28 12.04
C ASP A 729 20.47 40.43 10.53
N TYR A 730 20.61 39.33 9.79
CA TYR A 730 20.48 39.30 8.33
C TYR A 730 19.13 38.71 7.96
N SER A 731 18.51 39.24 6.92
CA SER A 731 17.20 38.76 6.47
C SER A 731 17.08 38.74 4.96
N PHE A 732 16.26 37.80 4.49
CA PHE A 732 15.84 37.68 3.11
C PHE A 732 14.32 37.68 3.04
N ASP A 733 13.77 38.30 2.01
CA ASP A 733 12.40 38.06 1.58
C ASP A 733 12.36 36.75 0.77
N PHE A 734 11.40 35.89 1.10
CA PHE A 734 11.04 34.71 0.33
C PHE A 734 9.77 35.02 -0.47
N LEU A 735 9.88 35.01 -1.79
CA LEU A 735 8.84 35.46 -2.71
C LEU A 735 8.42 34.35 -3.67
N VAL A 736 7.17 34.43 -4.11
CA VAL A 736 6.51 33.52 -5.05
C VAL A 736 6.10 34.30 -6.30
N GLN A 737 6.41 33.78 -7.48
CA GLN A 737 5.89 34.27 -8.77
C GLN A 737 4.97 33.20 -9.35
N VAL A 738 3.72 33.56 -9.62
CA VAL A 738 2.70 32.64 -10.14
C VAL A 738 2.73 32.62 -11.67
N GLN A 739 2.63 31.44 -12.28
CA GLN A 739 2.47 31.31 -13.72
C GLN A 739 1.14 31.94 -14.18
N SER A 740 1.22 32.97 -15.01
CA SER A 740 0.07 33.64 -15.63
C SER A 740 -0.35 32.98 -16.95
N ASP A 741 0.62 32.55 -17.76
CA ASP A 741 0.40 31.94 -19.07
C ASP A 741 1.40 30.81 -19.30
N ARG A 742 0.90 29.63 -19.69
CA ARG A 742 1.71 28.41 -19.83
C ARG A 742 2.66 28.41 -21.03
N HIS A 743 2.44 29.28 -22.00
CA HIS A 743 3.25 29.40 -23.21
C HIS A 743 4.42 30.38 -23.00
N THR A 744 4.17 31.52 -22.34
CA THR A 744 5.22 32.50 -22.01
C THR A 744 6.05 32.08 -20.79
N MET A 745 5.45 31.30 -19.89
CA MET A 745 6.06 30.80 -18.65
C MET A 745 6.07 29.26 -18.60
N PRO A 746 6.76 28.56 -19.51
CA PRO A 746 6.65 27.11 -19.64
C PRO A 746 7.25 26.38 -18.43
N VAL A 747 6.59 25.27 -18.03
CA VAL A 747 7.08 24.38 -16.97
C VAL A 747 8.22 23.48 -17.46
N GLU A 748 8.11 22.98 -18.68
CA GLU A 748 9.06 21.99 -19.24
C GLU A 748 10.32 22.61 -19.86
N ASP A 749 10.44 23.94 -19.93
CA ASP A 749 11.67 24.63 -20.38
C ASP A 749 12.07 25.75 -19.40
N PRO A 750 12.92 25.44 -18.40
CA PRO A 750 13.34 26.40 -17.38
C PRO A 750 14.36 27.43 -17.88
N ARG A 751 14.77 27.41 -19.16
CA ARG A 751 15.60 28.47 -19.78
C ARG A 751 14.80 29.73 -20.08
N VAL A 752 13.48 29.66 -20.00
CA VAL A 752 12.58 30.79 -20.23
C VAL A 752 12.42 31.60 -18.95
N LEU A 753 12.82 32.87 -19.03
CA LEU A 753 12.63 33.84 -17.95
C LEU A 753 11.15 34.22 -17.87
N TRP A 754 10.57 34.07 -16.69
CA TRP A 754 9.20 34.49 -16.42
C TRP A 754 9.19 35.99 -16.13
N SER A 755 8.57 36.77 -17.02
CA SER A 755 8.62 38.23 -16.97
C SER A 755 7.94 38.79 -15.72
N GLU A 756 8.65 39.59 -14.93
CA GLU A 756 8.07 40.32 -13.79
C GLU A 756 7.00 41.36 -14.21
N ARG A 757 6.98 41.75 -15.50
CA ARG A 757 5.90 42.61 -16.04
C ARG A 757 4.58 41.86 -16.21
N GLU A 758 4.66 40.55 -16.44
CA GLU A 758 3.49 39.69 -16.66
C GLU A 758 3.00 39.09 -15.33
N SER A 759 3.92 38.67 -14.47
CA SER A 759 3.63 38.19 -13.12
C SER A 759 4.72 38.61 -12.14
N GLN A 760 4.37 39.41 -11.14
CA GLN A 760 5.32 39.94 -10.15
C GLN A 760 5.62 38.92 -9.05
N PHE A 761 6.84 38.97 -8.50
CA PHE A 761 7.17 38.27 -7.27
C PHE A 761 6.44 38.90 -6.07
N ARG A 762 5.73 38.07 -5.31
CA ARG A 762 4.98 38.48 -4.12
C ARG A 762 5.56 37.80 -2.89
N LYS A 763 5.85 38.59 -1.86
CA LYS A 763 6.43 38.10 -0.62
C LYS A 763 5.44 37.18 0.12
N VAL A 764 5.92 36.06 0.64
CA VAL A 764 5.14 35.13 1.47
C VAL A 764 5.80 34.80 2.80
N ALA A 765 7.12 34.99 2.90
CA ALA A 765 7.86 34.76 4.14
C ALA A 765 9.11 35.63 4.23
N THR A 766 9.67 35.73 5.43
CA THR A 766 11.00 36.26 5.70
C THR A 766 11.88 35.19 6.31
N ILE A 767 13.08 35.03 5.76
CA ILE A 767 14.14 34.23 6.35
C ILE A 767 14.99 35.15 7.20
N ARG A 768 15.22 34.80 8.47
CA ARG A 768 16.05 35.59 9.39
C ARG A 768 17.20 34.76 9.93
N ILE A 769 18.41 35.29 9.84
CA ILE A 769 19.67 34.68 10.29
C ILE A 769 20.28 35.61 11.32
N ARG A 770 20.26 35.19 12.59
CA ARG A 770 20.86 35.93 13.71
C ARG A 770 22.33 35.55 13.91
N HIS A 771 22.99 36.30 14.79
CA HIS A 771 24.36 36.04 15.19
C HIS A 771 24.61 34.57 15.53
N GLN A 772 25.72 34.02 15.05
CA GLN A 772 26.17 32.66 15.37
C GLN A 772 27.61 32.43 14.93
N HIS A 773 28.24 31.43 15.53
CA HIS A 773 29.52 30.87 15.08
C HIS A 773 29.26 29.52 14.42
N PHE A 774 29.70 29.35 13.18
CA PHE A 774 29.41 28.13 12.39
C PHE A 774 30.65 27.46 11.79
N THR A 775 31.84 28.06 11.94
CA THR A 775 33.10 27.54 11.39
C THR A 775 33.67 26.31 12.12
N ARG A 776 33.09 25.93 13.28
CA ARG A 776 33.52 24.74 14.04
C ARG A 776 33.36 23.46 13.21
N GLN A 777 34.33 22.53 13.31
CA GLN A 777 34.32 21.27 12.55
C GLN A 777 33.04 20.44 12.76
N GLN A 778 32.47 20.43 13.97
CA GLN A 778 31.20 19.76 14.26
C GLN A 778 30.04 20.30 13.40
N ARG A 779 29.98 21.63 13.21
CA ARG A 779 28.97 22.27 12.35
C ARG A 779 29.21 21.95 10.88
N ARG A 780 30.47 21.93 10.43
CA ARG A 780 30.83 21.51 9.07
C ARG A 780 30.38 20.07 8.81
N ASN A 781 30.73 19.14 9.70
CA ASN A 781 30.31 17.74 9.58
C ASN A 781 28.79 17.58 9.57
N PHE A 782 28.08 18.32 10.43
CA PHE A 782 26.62 18.35 10.47
C PHE A 782 26.02 18.83 9.13
N GLY A 783 26.45 19.98 8.63
CA GLY A 783 25.95 20.54 7.36
C GLY A 783 26.30 19.70 6.14
N GLU A 784 27.45 19.04 6.19
CA GLU A 784 27.84 18.04 5.20
C GLU A 784 26.91 16.82 5.26
N ASN A 785 26.56 16.31 6.44
CA ASN A 785 25.71 15.12 6.57
C ASN A 785 24.24 15.38 6.18
N LEU A 786 23.74 16.61 6.31
CA LEU A 786 22.36 16.94 5.94
C LEU A 786 22.05 16.68 4.46
N ILE A 787 20.88 16.07 4.25
CA ILE A 787 20.28 15.79 2.94
C ILE A 787 19.36 16.95 2.58
N PHE A 788 19.48 17.43 1.34
CA PHE A 788 18.57 18.42 0.78
C PHE A 788 18.13 17.94 -0.60
N THR A 789 16.83 17.93 -0.88
CA THR A 789 16.29 17.64 -2.21
C THR A 789 15.02 18.44 -2.44
N PRO A 790 14.78 19.03 -3.63
CA PRO A 790 13.55 19.80 -3.86
C PRO A 790 12.29 18.93 -3.71
N TRP A 791 12.43 17.61 -3.86
CA TRP A 791 11.34 16.63 -3.72
C TRP A 791 10.96 16.33 -2.28
N HIS A 792 11.76 16.78 -1.30
CA HIS A 792 11.41 16.71 0.11
C HIS A 792 10.48 17.87 0.47
N SER A 793 9.25 17.79 -0.05
CA SER A 793 8.24 18.83 0.05
C SER A 793 6.85 18.22 0.15
N ARG A 794 5.90 19.04 0.62
CA ARG A 794 4.48 18.68 0.53
C ARG A 794 4.00 18.62 -0.93
N TRP A 795 2.96 17.84 -1.20
CA TRP A 795 2.37 17.71 -2.54
C TRP A 795 1.99 19.05 -3.17
N GLU A 796 1.52 20.00 -2.37
CA GLU A 796 1.15 21.33 -2.84
C GLU A 796 2.33 22.16 -3.30
N HIS A 797 3.56 21.83 -2.91
CA HIS A 797 4.82 22.46 -3.32
C HIS A 797 5.68 21.59 -4.24
N ARG A 798 5.10 20.52 -4.81
CA ARG A 798 5.81 19.53 -5.62
C ARG A 798 6.67 20.18 -6.72
N PRO A 799 7.96 19.84 -6.87
CA PRO A 799 8.78 20.32 -7.98
C PRO A 799 8.20 19.91 -9.34
N LEU A 800 8.23 20.81 -10.33
CA LEU A 800 7.69 20.59 -11.67
C LEU A 800 8.76 20.65 -12.77
N GLY A 801 8.48 20.00 -13.90
CA GLY A 801 9.28 19.99 -15.11
C GLY A 801 10.40 18.94 -15.11
N GLY A 802 10.85 18.56 -16.32
CA GLY A 802 11.84 17.50 -16.52
C GLY A 802 13.14 17.67 -15.73
N ILE A 803 13.62 18.90 -15.55
CA ILE A 803 14.82 19.17 -14.75
C ILE A 803 14.64 18.79 -13.28
N ASN A 804 13.48 19.09 -12.69
CA ASN A 804 13.21 18.67 -11.32
C ASN A 804 13.09 17.15 -11.22
N ARG A 805 12.46 16.48 -12.20
CA ARG A 805 12.40 15.00 -12.25
C ARG A 805 13.80 14.37 -12.34
N VAL A 806 14.73 14.96 -13.09
CA VAL A 806 16.16 14.57 -13.05
C VAL A 806 16.77 14.79 -11.67
N ARG A 807 16.53 15.95 -11.05
CA ARG A 807 17.09 16.28 -9.73
C ARG A 807 16.67 15.28 -8.66
N ARG A 808 15.43 14.76 -8.70
CA ARG A 808 14.97 13.70 -7.77
C ARG A 808 15.98 12.58 -7.67
N TRP A 809 16.23 11.92 -8.79
CA TRP A 809 17.00 10.70 -8.87
C TRP A 809 18.51 10.94 -8.74
N VAL A 810 19.01 12.07 -9.26
CA VAL A 810 20.43 12.42 -9.13
C VAL A 810 20.79 12.75 -7.68
N TYR A 811 19.95 13.49 -6.98
CA TYR A 811 20.20 13.88 -5.59
C TYR A 811 20.10 12.67 -4.67
N GLU A 812 19.10 11.81 -4.89
CA GLU A 812 18.95 10.54 -4.19
C GLU A 812 20.17 9.64 -4.40
N ALA A 813 20.54 9.33 -5.66
CA ALA A 813 21.68 8.47 -5.95
C ALA A 813 23.03 9.05 -5.45
N SER A 814 23.19 10.37 -5.50
CA SER A 814 24.37 11.04 -4.92
C SER A 814 24.39 10.95 -3.40
N SER A 815 23.23 11.02 -2.74
CA SER A 815 23.12 10.92 -1.28
C SER A 815 23.44 9.51 -0.84
N ASP A 816 22.80 8.51 -1.44
CA ASP A 816 22.94 7.10 -1.06
C ASP A 816 24.40 6.64 -1.20
N LEU A 817 24.99 6.89 -2.38
CA LEU A 817 26.38 6.55 -2.67
C LEU A 817 27.36 7.17 -1.66
N ARG A 818 27.09 8.42 -1.25
CA ARG A 818 27.94 9.16 -0.31
C ARG A 818 27.82 8.62 1.11
N HIS A 819 26.61 8.36 1.60
CA HIS A 819 26.42 7.83 2.95
C HIS A 819 26.97 6.42 3.07
N ASP A 820 26.71 5.57 2.07
CA ASP A 820 27.24 4.22 2.00
C ASP A 820 28.77 4.19 2.05
N LEU A 821 29.44 5.01 1.21
CA LEU A 821 30.90 5.03 1.14
C LEU A 821 31.59 5.79 2.27
N ASN A 822 30.87 6.66 2.98
CA ASN A 822 31.37 7.36 4.16
C ASN A 822 31.07 6.61 5.47
N GLY A 823 30.21 5.60 5.46
CA GLY A 823 29.71 4.95 6.68
C GLY A 823 28.95 5.91 7.59
N ALA A 824 28.30 6.94 7.02
CA ALA A 824 27.60 7.97 7.77
C ALA A 824 26.10 7.65 7.85
N PRO A 825 25.43 7.83 9.01
CA PRO A 825 24.00 7.58 9.12
C PRO A 825 23.20 8.62 8.35
N TYR A 826 22.05 8.19 7.80
CA TYR A 826 21.04 9.09 7.25
C TYR A 826 20.49 9.96 8.38
N LEU A 827 20.71 11.27 8.28
CA LEU A 827 20.26 12.24 9.27
C LEU A 827 19.20 13.15 8.65
N GLU A 828 17.95 12.93 9.04
CA GLU A 828 16.87 13.89 8.86
C GLU A 828 16.49 14.47 10.21
N LEU A 829 16.19 15.78 10.24
CA LEU A 829 15.91 16.46 11.50
C LEU A 829 14.44 16.21 11.88
N GLY A 830 14.19 15.78 13.12
CA GLY A 830 12.85 15.41 13.61
C GLY A 830 12.54 13.91 13.61
N GLY A 831 13.47 13.03 13.22
CA GLY A 831 13.36 11.58 13.36
C GLY A 831 14.49 10.80 12.66
N LEU A 832 14.87 9.62 13.17
CA LEU A 832 15.82 8.72 12.51
C LEU A 832 15.18 8.05 11.28
N ILE A 833 15.79 8.16 10.11
CA ILE A 833 15.40 7.38 8.92
C ILE A 833 16.18 6.07 8.92
N ALA A 834 15.51 4.95 8.70
CA ALA A 834 16.18 3.66 8.50
C ALA A 834 17.07 3.73 7.23
N PRO A 835 18.25 3.07 7.19
CA PRO A 835 19.08 3.07 6.00
C PRO A 835 18.30 2.57 4.76
N ARG A 836 18.35 3.33 3.67
CA ARG A 836 17.69 2.97 2.41
C ARG A 836 18.35 1.71 1.82
N PRO A 837 17.59 0.69 1.41
CA PRO A 837 18.19 -0.43 0.68
C PRO A 837 18.77 0.08 -0.64
N PRO A 838 19.91 -0.44 -1.13
CA PRO A 838 20.51 -0.01 -2.39
C PRO A 838 19.55 -0.32 -3.54
N ARG A 839 18.90 0.72 -4.07
CA ARG A 839 18.06 0.62 -5.26
C ARG A 839 18.93 0.96 -6.47
N MET A 840 19.20 -0.05 -7.30
CA MET A 840 19.57 0.25 -8.68
C MET A 840 18.31 0.80 -9.37
N PRO A 841 18.36 1.94 -10.07
CA PRO A 841 17.28 2.32 -10.95
C PRO A 841 17.17 1.20 -12.01
N ARG A 842 16.07 0.44 -12.00
CA ARG A 842 15.71 -0.46 -13.09
C ARG A 842 14.75 0.26 -14.00
#